data_AF-A0A3D8I703-F1
#
_entry.id   AF-A0A3D8I703-F1
#
_cell.length_a   1.000
_cell.length_b   1.000
_cell.length_c   1.000
_cell.angle_alpha   90.00
_cell.angle_beta   90.00
_cell.angle_gamma   90.00
#
_symmetry.space_group_name_H-M   'P 1'
#
loop_
_entity.id
_entity.type
_entity.pdbx_description
1 polymer ?
#
loop_
_entity_poly.entity_id
_entity_poly.type
_entity_poly.pdbx_seq_one_letter_code
_entity_poly.pdbx_strand_id
1 'polypeptide(L)'
;MLSAHNKHFLFVGNRLEVLHEMLQSCPNLTICLQANTYAANSLQNELSYAQKLHYFEFSNKQELLELITSLQFDVLLSNGCPYILPISALKKLHPNALFINCHPSLLPNLKGAHPINGAILYNQPSGATCHIMTDKIDSGEIISQVPVYNDSSTPLALLYQMCFLAEREAFKLALKRDFKIADSLRIESKPYIAYFTRKAQDLALDFATQSTQELISTIKAFARIDKGAYLAGDKTISFIDAKLIHNKFLDRIFKDRSINDILLHYDNHILCKRKEGFLELTSKENIKHLADFSKQNIRFEPITKPIFSTQDYSKALSNRATFDFTFTQDKKCFTNTAIIEPIANSGYYDMSSPYGYAGYMSNSNHQAFLHLALKAQAKKARDLGIIAEFIRFHPFAPFTRYFAPLLDFFKKERDIVIVSTDSNQRLRHYSPRLKTKLSKASSSLLIAPSKNLNAFMTLYTSTMERNKASAFYFFKPSYFEALLQLPQTLMLEARYKGQIVAMGIFLFDSLCGYYHLGANARQSLQGNLNAMGALFEAFFEIAKAKGLSYCILGGGRSASPEDSLFLFKKQFATALKPFYIGGYIYNHPIYNQLKASAQHSSLFLSYRANEVALKQTSNHALESSLKPALKPTGGGGRTYPYYSSTRYNKQSLIFPLSQERGQMCVS
;
A
#
# COMPACT_ATOMS: atom_id res chain seq x y z
N MET A 1 32.50 11.44 46.71
CA MET A 1 33.01 11.13 45.36
C MET A 1 33.74 9.80 45.40
N LEU A 2 33.03 8.66 45.33
CA LEU A 2 33.66 7.40 44.97
C LEU A 2 33.71 7.40 43.44
N SER A 3 34.80 7.97 42.92
CA SER A 3 35.06 8.25 41.51
C SER A 3 35.06 6.97 40.66
N ALA A 4 34.82 7.12 39.36
CA ALA A 4 34.88 6.06 38.34
C ALA A 4 36.09 5.08 38.46
N HIS A 5 37.17 5.48 39.14
CA HIS A 5 38.36 4.69 39.44
C HIS A 5 38.11 3.32 40.11
N ASN A 6 37.00 3.11 40.83
CA ASN A 6 36.72 1.83 41.51
C ASN A 6 35.69 0.93 40.81
N LYS A 7 35.11 1.33 39.67
CA LYS A 7 34.09 0.54 38.97
C LYS A 7 34.72 -0.33 37.88
N HIS A 8 34.26 -1.57 37.75
CA HIS A 8 34.54 -2.44 36.61
C HIS A 8 33.50 -2.20 35.50
N PHE A 9 34.00 -1.81 34.33
CA PHE A 9 33.17 -1.53 33.16
C PHE A 9 33.21 -2.69 32.17
N LEU A 10 32.06 -2.98 31.55
CA LEU A 10 31.93 -3.88 30.43
C LEU A 10 31.38 -3.12 29.22
N PHE A 11 32.16 -3.00 28.15
CA PHE A 11 31.71 -2.45 26.88
C PHE A 11 31.19 -3.56 25.97
N VAL A 12 30.03 -3.35 25.35
CA VAL A 12 29.44 -4.27 24.37
C VAL A 12 29.00 -3.51 23.14
N GLY A 13 29.58 -3.85 21.98
CA GLY A 13 29.13 -3.32 20.69
C GLY A 13 30.27 -3.01 19.74
N ASN A 14 30.08 -2.03 18.85
CA ASN A 14 30.97 -1.83 17.69
C ASN A 14 31.32 -0.34 17.43
N ARG A 15 31.05 0.54 18.39
CA ARG A 15 31.23 1.99 18.24
C ARG A 15 32.52 2.45 18.91
N LEU A 16 33.50 2.79 18.08
CA LEU A 16 34.85 3.12 18.53
C LEU A 16 34.92 4.42 19.33
N GLU A 17 34.19 5.47 18.96
CA GLU A 17 34.28 6.78 19.64
C GLU A 17 33.99 6.70 21.14
N VAL A 18 32.95 5.96 21.54
CA VAL A 18 32.63 5.75 22.96
C VAL A 18 33.64 4.81 23.61
N LEU A 19 34.07 3.76 22.91
CA LEU A 19 35.05 2.80 23.43
C LEU A 19 36.42 3.46 23.69
N HIS A 20 36.90 4.31 22.79
CA HIS A 20 38.14 5.07 22.96
C HIS A 20 38.07 6.00 24.18
N GLU A 21 36.93 6.64 24.41
CA GLU A 21 36.72 7.41 25.63
C GLU A 21 36.70 6.54 26.89
N MET A 22 36.08 5.35 26.84
CA MET A 22 36.15 4.41 27.96
C MET A 22 37.58 3.94 28.22
N LEU A 23 38.38 3.65 27.19
CA LEU A 23 39.78 3.27 27.33
C LEU A 23 40.61 4.35 28.04
N GLN A 24 40.25 5.62 27.88
CA GLN A 24 40.91 6.76 28.52
C GLN A 24 40.40 7.03 29.94
N SER A 25 39.09 6.91 30.15
CA SER A 25 38.39 7.37 31.36
C SER A 25 38.02 6.26 32.34
N CYS A 26 38.07 4.99 31.94
CA CYS A 26 37.67 3.81 32.72
C CYS A 26 38.87 2.85 32.88
N PRO A 27 39.61 2.88 34.00
CA PRO A 27 40.84 2.08 34.16
C PRO A 27 40.58 0.57 34.18
N ASN A 28 39.43 0.13 34.68
CA ASN A 28 39.04 -1.29 34.73
C ASN A 28 37.96 -1.56 33.67
N LEU A 29 38.38 -1.86 32.44
CA LEU A 29 37.49 -2.06 31.30
C LEU A 29 37.67 -3.44 30.67
N THR A 30 36.56 -4.18 30.57
CA THR A 30 36.43 -5.37 29.73
C THR A 30 35.70 -5.01 28.44
N ILE A 31 36.16 -5.54 27.31
CA ILE A 31 35.70 -5.17 25.96
C ILE A 31 35.14 -6.41 25.28
N CYS A 32 33.89 -6.34 24.83
CA CYS A 32 33.25 -7.35 23.98
C CYS A 32 32.84 -6.74 22.64
N LEU A 33 33.53 -7.10 21.56
CA LEU A 33 33.22 -6.65 20.19
C LEU A 33 32.60 -7.76 19.36
N GLN A 34 31.81 -7.39 18.35
CA GLN A 34 31.33 -8.39 17.40
C GLN A 34 32.47 -8.76 16.45
N ALA A 35 32.72 -10.07 16.30
CA ALA A 35 33.72 -10.61 15.40
C ALA A 35 33.47 -10.16 13.94
N ASN A 36 34.54 -10.06 13.15
CA ASN A 36 34.51 -9.67 11.73
C ASN A 36 33.93 -8.27 11.46
N THR A 37 33.93 -7.38 12.46
CA THR A 37 33.58 -5.97 12.26
C THR A 37 34.81 -5.10 12.10
N TYR A 38 34.64 -3.91 11.51
CA TYR A 38 35.72 -2.92 11.43
C TYR A 38 36.29 -2.58 12.82
N ALA A 39 35.44 -2.49 13.84
CA ALA A 39 35.86 -2.21 15.21
C ALA A 39 36.76 -3.34 15.77
N ALA A 40 36.37 -4.61 15.59
CA ALA A 40 37.21 -5.74 16.00
C ALA A 40 38.57 -5.74 15.30
N ASN A 41 38.57 -5.53 13.97
CA ASN A 41 39.80 -5.57 13.18
C ASN A 41 40.74 -4.38 13.44
N SER A 42 40.21 -3.20 13.72
CA SER A 42 41.01 -1.99 13.96
C SER A 42 41.58 -1.95 15.38
N LEU A 43 40.78 -2.29 16.38
CA LEU A 43 41.15 -2.08 17.78
C LEU A 43 42.26 -3.03 18.26
N GLN A 44 42.35 -4.26 17.74
CA GLN A 44 43.33 -5.26 18.22
C GLN A 44 44.79 -4.76 18.17
N ASN A 45 45.12 -3.88 17.23
CA ASN A 45 46.47 -3.33 17.10
C ASN A 45 46.73 -2.12 18.02
N GLU A 46 45.68 -1.52 18.57
CA GLU A 46 45.74 -0.33 19.44
C GLU A 46 45.81 -0.70 20.93
N LEU A 47 45.36 -1.91 21.29
CA LEU A 47 45.34 -2.35 22.70
C LEU A 47 46.72 -2.73 23.22
N SER A 48 47.03 -2.29 24.44
CA SER A 48 48.18 -2.80 25.20
C SER A 48 48.02 -4.28 25.56
N TYR A 49 49.12 -4.95 25.91
CA TYR A 49 49.07 -6.36 26.33
C TYR A 49 48.08 -6.60 27.48
N ALA A 50 48.05 -5.72 28.48
CA ALA A 50 47.12 -5.83 29.60
C ALA A 50 45.65 -5.70 29.15
N GLN A 51 45.35 -4.78 28.24
CA GLN A 51 43.99 -4.61 27.71
C GLN A 51 43.55 -5.78 26.84
N LYS A 52 44.48 -6.42 26.12
CA LYS A 52 44.20 -7.63 25.33
C LYS A 52 43.75 -8.81 26.19
N LEU A 53 44.15 -8.89 27.46
CA LEU A 53 43.67 -9.93 28.40
C LEU A 53 42.20 -9.77 28.77
N HIS A 54 41.64 -8.57 28.58
CA HIS A 54 40.25 -8.23 28.88
C HIS A 54 39.44 -7.94 27.60
N TYR A 55 39.88 -8.51 26.47
CA TYR A 55 39.25 -8.36 25.17
C TYR A 55 38.64 -9.69 24.72
N PHE A 56 37.36 -9.63 24.36
CA PHE A 56 36.59 -10.77 23.87
C PHE A 56 35.85 -10.42 22.60
N GLU A 57 35.66 -11.42 21.74
CA GLU A 57 34.83 -11.32 20.55
C GLU A 57 33.64 -12.27 20.65
N PHE A 58 32.51 -11.88 20.05
CA PHE A 58 31.34 -12.74 19.88
C PHE A 58 30.87 -12.74 18.43
N SER A 59 30.45 -13.90 17.94
CA SER A 59 29.93 -14.08 16.58
C SER A 59 28.41 -14.03 16.53
N ASN A 60 27.74 -14.35 17.64
CA ASN A 60 26.29 -14.42 17.73
C ASN A 60 25.76 -13.98 19.11
N LYS A 61 24.43 -13.88 19.22
CA LYS A 61 23.76 -13.44 20.45
C LYS A 61 24.00 -14.39 21.62
N GLN A 62 24.08 -15.69 21.39
CA GLN A 62 24.25 -16.67 22.47
C GLN A 62 25.63 -16.51 23.12
N GLU A 63 26.69 -16.48 22.31
CA GLU A 63 28.06 -16.24 22.78
C GLU A 63 28.16 -14.92 23.56
N LEU A 64 27.51 -13.86 23.08
CA LEU A 64 27.47 -12.59 23.81
C LEU A 64 26.83 -12.73 25.19
N LEU A 65 25.72 -13.47 25.31
CA LEU A 65 25.05 -13.67 26.60
C LEU A 65 25.88 -14.55 27.54
N GLU A 66 26.60 -15.53 27.02
CA GLU A 66 27.55 -16.37 27.78
C GLU A 66 28.72 -15.53 28.32
N LEU A 67 29.29 -14.64 27.50
CA LEU A 67 30.31 -13.68 27.95
C LEU A 67 29.77 -12.76 29.05
N ILE A 68 28.63 -12.10 28.83
CA ILE A 68 28.06 -11.19 29.84
C ILE A 68 27.81 -11.93 31.16
N THR A 69 27.29 -13.16 31.11
CA THR A 69 26.98 -13.96 32.30
C THR A 69 28.22 -14.38 33.10
N SER A 70 29.34 -14.62 32.42
CA SER A 70 30.59 -15.11 33.05
C SER A 70 31.47 -13.99 33.60
N LEU A 71 31.29 -12.75 33.13
CA LEU A 71 32.13 -11.60 33.49
C LEU A 71 31.56 -10.84 34.70
N GLN A 72 32.46 -10.33 35.56
CA GLN A 72 32.09 -9.45 36.66
C GLN A 72 32.23 -7.98 36.26
N PHE A 73 31.19 -7.18 36.48
CA PHE A 73 31.17 -5.75 36.16
C PHE A 73 30.16 -5.00 37.04
N ASP A 74 30.41 -3.71 37.25
CA ASP A 74 29.51 -2.78 37.92
C ASP A 74 28.65 -2.01 36.92
N VAL A 75 29.17 -1.77 35.72
CA VAL A 75 28.47 -1.02 34.66
C VAL A 75 28.68 -1.70 33.31
N LEU A 76 27.59 -2.09 32.65
CA LEU A 76 27.58 -2.49 31.25
C LEU A 76 27.16 -1.30 30.38
N LEU A 77 28.03 -0.90 29.45
CA LEU A 77 27.73 0.06 28.41
C LEU A 77 27.56 -0.63 27.05
N SER A 78 26.34 -0.60 26.54
CA SER A 78 26.03 -0.97 25.17
C SER A 78 26.24 0.23 24.23
N ASN A 79 26.94 0.06 23.12
CA ASN A 79 26.94 1.06 22.04
C ASN A 79 27.17 0.43 20.65
N GLY A 80 26.15 0.50 19.80
CA GLY A 80 26.16 -0.17 18.49
C GLY A 80 26.12 -1.70 18.58
N CYS A 81 25.54 -2.26 19.65
CA CYS A 81 25.29 -3.69 19.77
C CYS A 81 24.17 -4.11 18.80
N PRO A 82 24.36 -5.18 17.99
CA PRO A 82 23.34 -5.64 17.03
C PRO A 82 22.17 -6.40 17.68
N TYR A 83 22.24 -6.68 18.98
CA TYR A 83 21.30 -7.56 19.68
C TYR A 83 20.58 -6.84 20.81
N ILE A 84 19.29 -7.15 20.95
CA ILE A 84 18.51 -6.75 22.14
C ILE A 84 18.90 -7.69 23.28
N LEU A 85 19.39 -7.11 24.37
CA LEU A 85 19.80 -7.83 25.59
C LEU A 85 18.59 -8.02 26.53
N PRO A 86 18.40 -9.21 27.13
CA PRO A 86 17.33 -9.46 28.10
C PRO A 86 17.72 -8.91 29.48
N ILE A 87 17.65 -7.59 29.64
CA ILE A 87 18.11 -6.87 30.83
C ILE A 87 17.47 -7.38 32.12
N SER A 88 16.18 -7.70 32.13
CA SER A 88 15.51 -8.24 33.32
C SER A 88 16.07 -9.59 33.76
N ALA A 89 16.57 -10.41 32.82
CA ALA A 89 17.23 -11.67 33.14
C ALA A 89 18.67 -11.44 33.62
N LEU A 90 19.42 -10.57 32.92
CA LEU A 90 20.80 -10.24 33.28
C LEU A 90 20.90 -9.57 34.66
N LYS A 91 19.92 -8.73 35.03
CA LYS A 91 19.85 -8.14 36.38
C LYS A 91 19.66 -9.18 37.49
N LYS A 92 19.13 -10.37 37.21
CA LYS A 92 19.06 -11.44 38.24
C LYS A 92 20.44 -12.02 38.54
N LEU A 93 21.31 -12.04 37.53
CA LEU A 93 22.68 -12.56 37.61
C LEU A 93 23.65 -11.49 38.12
N HIS A 94 23.42 -10.23 37.75
CA HIS A 94 24.20 -9.07 38.16
C HIS A 94 23.29 -8.03 38.85
N PRO A 95 22.81 -8.30 40.09
CA PRO A 95 21.80 -7.49 40.75
C PRO A 95 22.22 -6.04 41.02
N ASN A 96 23.52 -5.80 41.21
CA ASN A 96 24.05 -4.48 41.50
C ASN A 96 24.59 -3.75 40.26
N ALA A 97 24.59 -4.42 39.10
CA ALA A 97 25.16 -3.84 37.89
C ALA A 97 24.19 -2.85 37.22
N LEU A 98 24.74 -1.75 36.74
CA LEU A 98 24.04 -0.76 35.93
C LEU A 98 24.13 -1.12 34.45
N PHE A 99 23.01 -1.06 33.73
CA PHE A 99 22.96 -1.32 32.30
C PHE A 99 22.58 -0.04 31.57
N ILE A 100 23.48 0.49 30.74
CA ILE A 100 23.30 1.74 30.00
C ILE A 100 23.59 1.55 28.51
N ASN A 101 22.97 2.37 27.68
CA ASN A 101 23.21 2.39 26.25
C ASN A 101 23.40 3.82 25.77
N CYS A 102 24.37 4.02 24.86
CA CYS A 102 24.46 5.23 24.06
C CYS A 102 23.78 4.97 22.71
N HIS A 103 22.82 5.81 22.36
CA HIS A 103 22.02 5.71 21.14
C HIS A 103 22.12 7.00 20.33
N PRO A 104 22.34 6.96 19.00
CA PRO A 104 22.55 8.16 18.19
C PRO A 104 21.21 8.80 17.76
N SER A 105 20.38 9.14 18.75
CA SER A 105 19.23 10.03 18.60
C SER A 105 18.97 10.82 19.88
N LEU A 106 18.09 11.82 19.77
CA LEU A 106 17.50 12.51 20.92
C LEU A 106 16.25 11.74 21.39
N LEU A 107 16.44 10.73 22.24
CA LEU A 107 15.33 9.94 22.78
C LEU A 107 14.33 10.81 23.56
N PRO A 108 13.02 10.47 23.53
CA PRO A 108 12.42 9.25 23.00
C PRO A 108 12.20 9.23 21.47
N ASN A 109 12.63 10.28 20.75
CA ASN A 109 12.49 10.35 19.32
C ASN A 109 13.46 9.39 18.61
N LEU A 110 13.03 8.80 17.50
CA LEU A 110 13.82 7.97 16.61
C LEU A 110 14.51 6.79 17.31
N LYS A 111 13.74 5.95 18.01
CA LYS A 111 14.22 4.63 18.50
C LYS A 111 14.52 3.70 17.32
N GLY A 112 15.31 2.65 17.54
CA GLY A 112 15.54 1.59 16.55
C GLY A 112 16.86 1.73 15.78
N ALA A 113 16.99 1.03 14.65
CA ALA A 113 18.32 0.73 14.11
C ALA A 113 18.93 1.84 13.21
N HIS A 114 18.12 2.76 12.68
CA HIS A 114 18.59 3.73 11.67
C HIS A 114 18.24 5.19 11.99
N PRO A 115 18.42 5.66 13.25
CA PRO A 115 17.91 6.96 13.70
C PRO A 115 18.46 8.15 12.92
N ILE A 116 19.74 8.11 12.53
CA ILE A 116 20.40 9.21 11.79
C ILE A 116 19.75 9.41 10.41
N ASN A 117 19.41 8.33 9.70
CA ASN A 117 18.66 8.43 8.44
C ASN A 117 17.25 9.02 8.70
N GLY A 118 16.60 8.57 9.77
CA GLY A 118 15.30 9.08 10.19
C GLY A 118 15.33 10.57 10.50
N ALA A 119 16.40 11.07 11.12
CA ALA A 119 16.57 12.49 11.41
C ALA A 119 16.55 13.33 10.13
N ILE A 120 17.29 12.93 9.10
CA ILE A 120 17.27 13.62 7.80
C ILE A 120 15.90 13.48 7.11
N LEU A 121 15.34 12.27 7.11
CA LEU A 121 14.09 11.95 6.40
C LEU A 121 12.90 12.76 6.94
N TYR A 122 12.83 12.92 8.27
CA TYR A 122 11.75 13.65 8.95
C TYR A 122 12.15 15.08 9.34
N ASN A 123 13.29 15.57 8.83
CA ASN A 123 13.83 16.90 9.13
C ASN A 123 13.86 17.21 10.64
N GLN A 124 14.33 16.24 11.43
CA GLN A 124 14.50 16.34 12.87
C GLN A 124 15.96 16.65 13.21
N PRO A 125 16.23 17.32 14.35
CA PRO A 125 17.59 17.39 14.87
C PRO A 125 18.11 15.98 15.16
N SER A 126 19.41 15.79 14.96
CA SER A 126 20.10 14.57 15.37
C SER A 126 20.75 14.77 16.75
N GLY A 127 21.50 13.77 17.20
CA GLY A 127 22.18 13.82 18.48
C GLY A 127 22.48 12.45 19.03
N ALA A 128 22.80 12.40 20.31
CA ALA A 128 22.98 11.16 21.03
C ALA A 128 22.37 11.23 22.43
N THR A 129 21.96 10.07 22.93
CA THR A 129 21.40 9.90 24.27
C THR A 129 22.10 8.76 24.98
N CYS A 130 22.60 8.99 26.20
CA CYS A 130 22.92 7.92 27.15
C CYS A 130 21.71 7.68 28.05
N HIS A 131 21.23 6.44 28.12
CA HIS A 131 20.04 6.07 28.87
C HIS A 131 20.17 4.71 29.55
N ILE A 132 19.33 4.47 30.55
CA ILE A 132 19.19 3.18 31.23
C ILE A 132 18.61 2.15 30.25
N MET A 133 19.15 0.94 30.23
CA MET A 133 18.62 -0.14 29.41
C MET A 133 17.41 -0.82 30.08
N THR A 134 16.48 -1.28 29.23
CA THR A 134 15.33 -2.12 29.62
C THR A 134 15.22 -3.27 28.61
N ASP A 135 14.31 -4.22 28.82
CA ASP A 135 14.02 -5.25 27.81
C ASP A 135 13.45 -4.66 26.50
N LYS A 136 12.94 -3.43 26.55
CA LYS A 136 12.44 -2.70 25.38
C LYS A 136 13.56 -1.88 24.75
N ILE A 137 13.51 -1.79 23.43
CA ILE A 137 14.44 -1.00 22.61
C ILE A 137 14.35 0.48 23.01
N ASP A 138 15.48 1.09 23.36
CA ASP A 138 15.69 2.53 23.56
C ASP A 138 14.59 3.22 24.39
N SER A 139 14.16 2.59 25.49
CA SER A 139 12.97 3.01 26.24
C SER A 139 13.18 3.31 27.72
N GLY A 140 14.40 3.20 28.22
CA GLY A 140 14.68 3.55 29.63
C GLY A 140 14.94 5.03 29.85
N GLU A 141 15.12 5.37 31.11
CA GLU A 141 15.28 6.74 31.60
C GLU A 141 16.59 7.37 31.12
N ILE A 142 16.55 8.68 30.88
CA ILE A 142 17.63 9.41 30.22
C ILE A 142 18.64 9.90 31.26
N ILE A 143 19.93 9.67 31.00
CA ILE A 143 21.04 10.13 31.85
C ILE A 143 21.65 11.42 31.28
N SER A 144 21.85 11.47 29.96
CA SER A 144 22.42 12.62 29.26
C SER A 144 22.02 12.63 27.80
N GLN A 145 22.00 13.83 27.21
CA GLN A 145 21.78 14.03 25.78
C GLN A 145 22.74 15.09 25.24
N VAL A 146 23.14 14.92 23.98
CA VAL A 146 23.94 15.88 23.22
C VAL A 146 23.25 16.11 21.87
N PRO A 147 22.68 17.30 21.61
CA PRO A 147 22.07 17.60 20.32
C PRO A 147 23.13 17.83 19.25
N VAL A 148 22.82 17.38 18.05
CA VAL A 148 23.61 17.63 16.83
C VAL A 148 22.66 18.27 15.83
N TYR A 149 22.88 19.55 15.54
CA TYR A 149 22.13 20.25 14.51
C TYR A 149 22.67 19.85 13.14
N ASN A 150 21.76 19.40 12.28
CA ASN A 150 22.02 19.10 10.89
C ASN A 150 21.08 19.92 10.03
N ASP A 151 21.60 20.51 8.97
CA ASP A 151 20.83 21.21 7.96
C ASP A 151 20.87 20.46 6.62
N SER A 152 20.27 21.06 5.60
CA SER A 152 20.27 20.48 4.25
C SER A 152 21.65 20.46 3.60
N SER A 153 22.67 21.13 4.14
CA SER A 153 24.03 21.12 3.59
C SER A 153 24.90 20.00 4.17
N THR A 154 24.53 19.45 5.32
CA THR A 154 25.31 18.44 6.03
C THR A 154 25.22 17.08 5.32
N PRO A 155 26.34 16.53 4.78
CA PRO A 155 26.32 15.22 4.14
C PRO A 155 26.01 14.11 5.15
N LEU A 156 25.25 13.09 4.74
CA LEU A 156 24.89 11.95 5.60
C LEU A 156 26.12 11.30 6.25
N ALA A 157 27.21 11.13 5.49
CA ALA A 157 28.45 10.53 6.00
C ALA A 157 29.06 11.36 7.14
N LEU A 158 29.05 12.69 7.02
CA LEU A 158 29.54 13.60 8.06
C LEU A 158 28.60 13.57 9.28
N LEU A 159 27.28 13.55 9.06
CA LEU A 159 26.31 13.47 10.14
C LEU A 159 26.49 12.20 10.99
N TYR A 160 26.81 11.05 10.36
CA TYR A 160 27.19 9.85 11.10
C TYR A 160 28.38 10.10 12.04
N GLN A 161 29.45 10.73 11.55
CA GLN A 161 30.63 11.03 12.37
C GLN A 161 30.29 11.99 13.51
N MET A 162 29.53 13.04 13.23
CA MET A 162 29.07 14.01 14.24
C MET A 162 28.25 13.32 15.34
N CYS A 163 27.36 12.40 14.99
CA CYS A 163 26.56 11.66 15.97
C CYS A 163 27.40 10.67 16.78
N PHE A 164 28.43 10.04 16.20
CA PHE A 164 29.34 9.16 16.97
C PHE A 164 30.18 9.97 17.97
N LEU A 165 30.64 11.16 17.58
CA LEU A 165 31.27 12.11 18.51
C LEU A 165 30.28 12.57 19.60
N ALA A 166 29.01 12.78 19.25
CA ALA A 166 27.98 13.11 20.23
C ALA A 166 27.67 11.96 21.19
N GLU A 167 27.72 10.70 20.75
CA GLU A 167 27.61 9.52 21.63
C GLU A 167 28.73 9.52 22.67
N ARG A 168 29.96 9.82 22.25
CA ARG A 168 31.12 9.97 23.15
C ARG A 168 30.89 11.07 24.19
N GLU A 169 30.47 12.26 23.75
CA GLU A 169 30.20 13.36 24.67
C GLU A 169 29.01 13.07 25.61
N ALA A 170 27.96 12.40 25.13
CA ALA A 170 26.84 11.95 25.95
C ALA A 170 27.34 10.98 27.04
N PHE A 171 28.20 10.02 26.70
CA PHE A 171 28.83 9.12 27.66
C PHE A 171 29.67 9.88 28.70
N LYS A 172 30.52 10.84 28.29
CA LYS A 172 31.32 11.66 29.23
C LYS A 172 30.44 12.42 30.21
N LEU A 173 29.34 12.98 29.74
CA LEU A 173 28.37 13.66 30.59
C LEU A 173 27.68 12.69 31.56
N ALA A 174 27.37 11.48 31.11
CA ALA A 174 26.83 10.43 31.97
C ALA A 174 27.83 10.02 33.06
N LEU A 175 29.11 9.83 32.70
CA LEU A 175 30.18 9.49 33.64
C LEU A 175 30.38 10.60 34.69
N LYS A 176 30.43 11.87 34.27
CA LYS A 176 30.52 13.04 35.18
C LYS A 176 29.35 13.13 36.15
N ARG A 177 28.18 12.62 35.78
CA ARG A 177 26.97 12.57 36.60
C ARG A 177 26.86 11.30 37.45
N ASP A 178 27.86 10.43 37.41
CA ASP A 178 27.81 9.11 38.03
C ASP A 178 26.56 8.32 37.62
N PHE A 179 26.18 8.46 36.35
CA PHE A 179 25.04 7.81 35.71
C PHE A 179 23.67 8.08 36.34
N LYS A 180 23.53 9.16 37.12
CA LYS A 180 22.23 9.58 37.67
C LYS A 180 21.30 10.09 36.58
N ILE A 181 20.04 9.67 36.64
CA ILE A 181 18.97 10.08 35.71
C ILE A 181 18.75 11.59 35.80
N ALA A 182 18.52 12.22 34.65
CA ALA A 182 18.32 13.65 34.53
C ALA A 182 17.21 13.97 33.51
N ASP A 183 15.99 13.52 33.79
CA ASP A 183 14.82 13.71 32.92
C ASP A 183 14.51 15.19 32.61
N SER A 184 14.87 16.12 33.51
CA SER A 184 14.73 17.56 33.28
C SER A 184 15.58 18.10 32.13
N LEU A 185 16.58 17.34 31.66
CA LEU A 185 17.45 17.70 30.54
C LEU A 185 16.98 17.10 29.21
N ARG A 186 15.82 16.45 29.18
CA ARG A 186 15.27 15.82 27.98
C ARG A 186 14.95 16.86 26.91
N ILE A 187 15.52 16.67 25.72
CA ILE A 187 15.27 17.49 24.54
C ILE A 187 14.11 16.90 23.76
N GLU A 188 13.02 17.66 23.63
CA GLU A 188 11.88 17.25 22.82
C GLU A 188 12.02 17.71 21.37
N SER A 189 11.79 16.78 20.43
CA SER A 189 11.77 17.06 19.00
C SER A 189 10.34 16.87 18.45
N LYS A 190 9.89 17.78 17.57
CA LYS A 190 8.56 17.74 16.96
C LYS A 190 8.66 17.71 15.43
N PRO A 191 7.80 16.93 14.72
CA PRO A 191 6.86 15.95 15.28
C PRO A 191 7.55 14.78 15.97
N TYR A 192 6.88 14.18 16.94
CA TYR A 192 7.37 12.98 17.62
C TYR A 192 7.31 11.76 16.70
N ILE A 193 8.47 11.17 16.44
CA ILE A 193 8.67 9.95 15.66
C ILE A 193 9.16 8.85 16.60
N ALA A 194 8.26 8.00 17.07
CA ALA A 194 8.59 7.01 18.10
C ALA A 194 9.70 6.02 17.70
N TYR A 195 9.77 5.64 16.42
CA TYR A 195 10.65 4.55 15.98
C TYR A 195 10.98 4.69 14.49
N PHE A 196 12.24 4.44 14.12
CA PHE A 196 12.66 4.36 12.73
C PHE A 196 13.73 3.27 12.50
N THR A 197 13.34 2.31 11.67
CA THR A 197 14.24 1.33 11.05
C THR A 197 13.92 1.31 9.57
N ARG A 198 14.96 1.53 8.76
CA ARG A 198 14.90 1.58 7.30
C ARG A 198 14.19 0.36 6.70
N LYS A 199 13.36 0.62 5.68
CA LYS A 199 12.70 -0.35 4.80
C LYS A 199 13.06 -0.07 3.34
N ALA A 200 12.86 -1.05 2.47
CA ALA A 200 13.16 -0.90 1.04
C ALA A 200 12.37 0.25 0.38
N GLN A 201 11.11 0.43 0.80
CA GLN A 201 10.23 1.48 0.28
C GLN A 201 10.68 2.91 0.64
N ASP A 202 11.47 3.09 1.70
CA ASP A 202 11.87 4.42 2.16
C ASP A 202 12.85 5.09 1.17
N LEU A 203 13.41 4.32 0.24
CA LEU A 203 14.36 4.77 -0.78
C LEU A 203 13.70 5.20 -2.08
N ALA A 204 12.40 4.97 -2.23
CA ALA A 204 11.68 5.25 -3.46
C ALA A 204 11.35 6.75 -3.57
N LEU A 205 11.67 7.32 -4.73
CA LEU A 205 11.39 8.69 -5.12
C LEU A 205 10.17 8.73 -6.03
N ASP A 206 9.11 9.35 -5.55
CA ASP A 206 7.88 9.56 -6.28
C ASP A 206 7.70 11.06 -6.50
N PHE A 207 8.16 11.54 -7.66
CA PHE A 207 8.10 12.94 -8.04
C PHE A 207 6.67 13.48 -8.17
N ALA A 208 5.68 12.60 -8.33
CA ALA A 208 4.28 12.96 -8.41
C ALA A 208 3.68 13.19 -7.01
N THR A 209 4.09 12.41 -6.01
CA THR A 209 3.46 12.45 -4.68
C THR A 209 4.29 13.14 -3.61
N GLN A 210 5.61 13.18 -3.75
CA GLN A 210 6.51 13.82 -2.80
C GLN A 210 6.76 15.29 -3.17
N SER A 211 6.74 16.13 -2.14
CA SER A 211 7.22 17.51 -2.22
C SER A 211 8.71 17.57 -2.54
N THR A 212 9.16 18.74 -3.00
CA THR A 212 10.57 18.98 -3.30
C THR A 212 11.45 18.74 -2.07
N GLN A 213 10.97 19.12 -0.89
CA GLN A 213 11.69 18.89 0.36
C GLN A 213 11.75 17.39 0.73
N GLU A 214 10.65 16.64 0.56
CA GLU A 214 10.64 15.19 0.83
C GLU A 214 11.58 14.43 -0.11
N LEU A 215 11.66 14.82 -1.39
CA LEU A 215 12.62 14.27 -2.35
C LEU A 215 14.07 14.53 -1.90
N ILE A 216 14.38 15.78 -1.54
CA ILE A 216 15.71 16.16 -1.05
C ILE A 216 16.06 15.39 0.22
N SER A 217 15.16 15.35 1.20
CA SER A 217 15.35 14.63 2.46
C SER A 217 15.53 13.12 2.23
N THR A 218 14.79 12.52 1.30
CA THR A 218 14.92 11.10 0.95
C THR A 218 16.29 10.83 0.31
N ILE A 219 16.67 11.60 -0.70
CA ILE A 219 17.97 11.44 -1.38
C ILE A 219 19.10 11.60 -0.38
N LYS A 220 19.07 12.64 0.45
CA LYS A 220 20.11 12.90 1.46
C LYS A 220 20.14 11.85 2.56
N ALA A 221 18.98 11.38 3.03
CA ALA A 221 18.91 10.31 4.03
C ALA A 221 19.50 8.99 3.53
N PHE A 222 19.61 8.78 2.21
CA PHE A 222 20.12 7.55 1.61
C PHE A 222 21.27 7.78 0.63
N ALA A 223 21.98 8.91 0.77
CA ALA A 223 23.14 9.33 -0.04
C ALA A 223 24.40 8.48 0.25
N ARG A 224 24.29 7.15 0.14
CA ARG A 224 25.41 6.21 0.20
C ARG A 224 25.69 5.62 -1.17
N ILE A 225 26.98 5.52 -1.48
CA ILE A 225 27.52 5.02 -2.75
C ILE A 225 27.00 3.61 -3.09
N ASP A 226 26.63 2.77 -2.12
CA ASP A 226 26.19 1.40 -2.40
C ASP A 226 24.71 1.30 -2.83
N LYS A 227 23.85 2.31 -2.57
CA LYS A 227 22.39 2.16 -2.79
C LYS A 227 21.67 3.31 -3.50
N GLY A 228 21.92 4.57 -3.11
CA GLY A 228 21.18 5.75 -3.61
C GLY A 228 19.65 5.67 -3.40
N ALA A 229 18.93 6.79 -3.54
CA ALA A 229 17.47 6.78 -3.63
C ALA A 229 17.04 6.62 -5.10
N TYR A 230 16.05 5.78 -5.40
CA TYR A 230 15.72 5.38 -6.78
C TYR A 230 14.30 5.80 -7.17
N LEU A 231 14.01 5.92 -8.45
CA LEU A 231 12.66 6.28 -8.91
C LEU A 231 11.63 5.19 -8.58
N ALA A 232 10.48 5.59 -8.07
CA ALA A 232 9.38 4.66 -7.84
C ALA A 232 8.94 4.03 -9.17
N GLY A 233 9.09 2.71 -9.28
CA GLY A 233 8.81 1.97 -10.51
C GLY A 233 10.03 1.69 -11.39
N ASP A 234 11.15 2.39 -11.18
CA ASP A 234 12.39 2.18 -11.92
C ASP A 234 13.62 2.27 -11.01
N LYS A 235 14.28 1.13 -10.80
CA LYS A 235 15.48 1.02 -9.96
C LYS A 235 16.78 1.14 -10.74
N THR A 236 16.72 1.42 -12.04
CA THR A 236 17.92 1.52 -12.90
C THR A 236 18.68 2.82 -12.66
N ILE A 237 18.01 3.87 -12.19
CA ILE A 237 18.60 5.16 -11.88
C ILE A 237 18.46 5.42 -10.37
N SER A 238 19.58 5.74 -9.74
CA SER A 238 19.65 6.14 -8.35
C SER A 238 20.32 7.51 -8.21
N PHE A 239 19.88 8.25 -7.21
CA PHE A 239 20.34 9.61 -6.91
C PHE A 239 21.01 9.64 -5.56
N ILE A 240 22.11 10.38 -5.50
CA ILE A 240 23.00 10.51 -4.34
C ILE A 240 23.04 11.93 -3.79
N ASP A 241 22.59 12.93 -4.56
CA ASP A 241 22.46 14.29 -4.09
C ASP A 241 21.29 15.01 -4.78
N ALA A 242 20.79 16.05 -4.12
CA ALA A 242 19.71 16.88 -4.61
C ALA A 242 19.78 18.30 -4.05
N LYS A 243 19.59 19.28 -4.95
CA LYS A 243 19.65 20.70 -4.63
C LYS A 243 18.52 21.47 -5.29
N LEU A 244 17.83 22.29 -4.50
CA LEU A 244 16.88 23.26 -5.03
C LEU A 244 17.64 24.51 -5.51
N ILE A 245 17.42 24.88 -6.75
CA ILE A 245 18.03 26.02 -7.44
C ILE A 245 16.93 27.02 -7.77
N HIS A 246 17.16 28.29 -7.45
CA HIS A 246 16.32 29.39 -7.90
C HIS A 246 17.13 30.25 -8.87
N ASN A 247 16.64 30.47 -10.08
CA ASN A 247 17.37 31.21 -11.09
C ASN A 247 16.42 31.88 -12.09
N LYS A 248 16.44 33.21 -12.12
CA LYS A 248 15.55 34.03 -12.97
C LYS A 248 15.73 33.77 -14.47
N PHE A 249 16.93 33.41 -14.91
CA PHE A 249 17.17 33.04 -16.30
C PHE A 249 16.47 31.73 -16.64
N LEU A 250 16.61 30.70 -15.78
CA LEU A 250 15.93 29.42 -15.95
C LEU A 250 14.41 29.57 -15.88
N ASP A 251 13.90 30.43 -14.98
CA ASP A 251 12.47 30.77 -14.90
C ASP A 251 11.94 31.31 -16.23
N ARG A 252 12.70 32.20 -16.87
CA ARG A 252 12.34 32.77 -18.18
C ARG A 252 12.42 31.73 -19.30
N ILE A 253 13.50 30.95 -19.36
CA ILE A 253 13.75 29.97 -20.43
C ILE A 253 12.75 28.81 -20.36
N PHE A 254 12.45 28.33 -19.16
CA PHE A 254 11.58 27.17 -18.95
C PHE A 254 10.19 27.56 -18.45
N LYS A 255 9.75 28.80 -18.68
CA LYS A 255 8.46 29.33 -18.20
C LYS A 255 7.28 28.42 -18.56
N ASP A 256 7.27 27.90 -19.79
CA ASP A 256 6.17 27.10 -20.36
C ASP A 256 6.28 25.59 -20.06
N ARG A 257 7.38 25.16 -19.41
CA ARG A 257 7.58 23.76 -19.03
C ARG A 257 6.71 23.38 -17.83
N SER A 258 6.29 22.12 -17.74
CA SER A 258 5.44 21.64 -16.66
C SER A 258 6.24 21.32 -15.40
N ILE A 259 5.58 21.32 -14.24
CA ILE A 259 6.20 20.80 -13.01
C ILE A 259 6.53 19.32 -13.24
N ASN A 260 7.69 18.90 -12.77
CA ASN A 260 8.32 17.59 -12.93
C ASN A 260 8.95 17.33 -14.30
N ASP A 261 8.86 18.27 -15.25
CA ASP A 261 9.60 18.15 -16.49
C ASP A 261 11.10 18.07 -16.21
N ILE A 262 11.76 17.12 -16.85
CA ILE A 262 13.20 17.17 -16.98
C ILE A 262 13.55 18.23 -18.04
N LEU A 263 14.34 19.21 -17.63
CA LEU A 263 14.66 20.40 -18.41
C LEU A 263 16.02 20.26 -19.08
N LEU A 264 17.01 19.80 -18.30
CA LEU A 264 18.40 19.68 -18.73
C LEU A 264 18.99 18.36 -18.21
N HIS A 265 19.93 17.84 -19.00
CA HIS A 265 20.82 16.77 -18.62
C HIS A 265 22.25 17.24 -18.92
N TYR A 266 23.15 17.13 -17.96
CA TYR A 266 24.57 17.47 -18.12
C TYR A 266 25.38 16.67 -17.12
N ASP A 267 26.51 16.13 -17.55
CA ASP A 267 27.34 15.22 -16.75
C ASP A 267 26.50 14.10 -16.10
N ASN A 268 26.47 14.02 -14.77
CA ASN A 268 25.63 13.10 -14.00
C ASN A 268 24.43 13.79 -13.35
N HIS A 269 24.07 14.99 -13.83
CA HIS A 269 23.00 15.80 -13.28
C HIS A 269 21.75 15.78 -14.16
N ILE A 270 20.61 15.80 -13.50
CA ILE A 270 19.31 16.07 -14.10
C ILE A 270 18.74 17.32 -13.44
N LEU A 271 18.29 18.28 -14.24
CA LEU A 271 17.55 19.44 -13.75
C LEU A 271 16.07 19.26 -14.01
N CYS A 272 15.27 19.25 -12.95
CA CYS A 272 13.83 19.05 -13.00
C CYS A 272 13.08 20.31 -12.57
N LYS A 273 12.00 20.68 -13.26
CA LYS A 273 11.15 21.82 -12.85
C LYS A 273 10.34 21.44 -11.62
N ARG A 274 10.32 22.29 -10.59
CA ARG A 274 9.47 22.13 -9.40
C ARG A 274 8.61 23.38 -9.20
N LYS A 275 7.68 23.34 -8.24
CA LYS A 275 6.82 24.49 -7.92
C LYS A 275 7.64 25.64 -7.36
N GLU A 276 8.63 25.32 -6.53
CA GLU A 276 9.44 26.26 -5.79
C GLU A 276 10.64 26.79 -6.61
N GLY A 277 11.07 26.05 -7.64
CA GLY A 277 12.26 26.38 -8.44
C GLY A 277 12.67 25.20 -9.31
N PHE A 278 13.96 24.92 -9.37
CA PHE A 278 14.54 23.83 -10.16
C PHE A 278 15.26 22.85 -9.25
N LEU A 279 14.86 21.58 -9.26
CA LEU A 279 15.53 20.54 -8.50
C LEU A 279 16.61 19.91 -9.37
N GLU A 280 17.86 20.19 -9.05
CA GLU A 280 19.01 19.49 -9.57
C GLU A 280 19.20 18.19 -8.79
N LEU A 281 19.37 17.10 -9.50
CA LEU A 281 19.58 15.76 -8.96
C LEU A 281 20.90 15.23 -9.48
N THR A 282 21.73 14.68 -8.61
CA THR A 282 22.98 14.03 -8.98
C THR A 282 22.78 12.53 -8.95
N SER A 283 22.92 11.89 -10.11
CA SER A 283 22.82 10.44 -10.23
C SER A 283 24.14 9.76 -9.90
N LYS A 284 24.02 8.54 -9.37
CA LYS A 284 25.15 7.65 -9.17
C LYS A 284 25.66 7.07 -10.49
N GLU A 285 24.74 6.74 -11.40
CA GLU A 285 25.04 6.15 -12.69
C GLU A 285 25.50 7.22 -13.69
N ASN A 286 26.31 6.82 -14.68
CA ASN A 286 26.67 7.72 -15.77
C ASN A 286 25.48 7.88 -16.71
N ILE A 287 24.89 9.07 -16.72
CA ILE A 287 23.64 9.36 -17.42
C ILE A 287 23.87 9.76 -18.89
N LYS A 288 25.11 9.81 -19.39
CA LYS A 288 25.44 10.27 -20.77
C LYS A 288 24.67 9.57 -21.90
N HIS A 289 24.14 8.37 -21.68
CA HIS A 289 23.36 7.61 -22.68
C HIS A 289 21.83 7.68 -22.51
N LEU A 290 21.31 8.39 -21.51
CA LEU A 290 19.85 8.56 -21.29
C LEU A 290 19.20 9.57 -22.26
N ALA A 291 19.78 9.76 -23.45
CA ALA A 291 19.24 10.60 -24.52
C ALA A 291 17.80 10.23 -24.92
N ASP A 292 17.34 9.03 -24.59
CA ASP A 292 15.97 8.56 -24.85
C ASP A 292 14.93 9.04 -23.82
N PHE A 293 15.32 9.47 -22.61
CA PHE A 293 14.38 10.03 -21.63
C PHE A 293 13.88 11.43 -22.00
N SER A 294 14.68 12.20 -22.75
CA SER A 294 14.30 13.53 -23.25
C SER A 294 13.37 13.48 -24.48
N LYS A 295 13.36 12.35 -25.21
CA LYS A 295 12.49 12.12 -26.38
C LYS A 295 11.14 11.51 -26.02
N GLN A 296 11.05 10.89 -24.84
CA GLN A 296 9.76 10.61 -24.24
C GLN A 296 9.27 11.93 -23.62
N ASN A 297 8.30 12.56 -24.26
CA ASN A 297 7.41 13.49 -23.59
C ASN A 297 6.78 12.74 -22.40
N ILE A 298 7.46 12.71 -21.25
CA ILE A 298 6.86 12.31 -19.98
C ILE A 298 5.93 13.46 -19.60
N ARG A 299 4.78 13.50 -20.28
CA ARG A 299 3.62 14.23 -19.79
C ARG A 299 3.19 13.51 -18.52
N PHE A 300 3.28 14.18 -17.37
CA PHE A 300 2.41 13.83 -16.25
C PHE A 300 0.99 14.21 -16.68
N GLU A 301 0.37 13.30 -17.43
CA GLU A 301 -1.01 13.38 -17.86
C GLU A 301 -1.93 13.62 -16.64
N PRO A 302 -3.10 14.26 -16.83
CA PRO A 302 -4.12 14.39 -15.79
C PRO A 302 -4.36 13.05 -15.10
N ILE A 303 -4.72 13.07 -13.80
CA ILE A 303 -5.03 11.87 -13.01
C ILE A 303 -5.68 10.84 -13.92
N THR A 304 -4.94 9.78 -14.25
CA THR A 304 -5.42 8.80 -15.20
C THR A 304 -6.57 8.09 -14.50
N LYS A 305 -7.80 8.43 -14.93
CA LYS A 305 -9.00 7.84 -14.34
C LYS A 305 -8.93 6.34 -14.61
N PRO A 306 -9.06 5.49 -13.57
CA PRO A 306 -9.15 4.06 -13.81
C PRO A 306 -10.35 3.79 -14.72
N ILE A 307 -10.32 2.69 -15.48
CA ILE A 307 -11.40 2.36 -16.44
C ILE A 307 -12.79 2.43 -15.79
N PHE A 308 -12.89 2.03 -14.52
CA PHE A 308 -14.10 2.06 -13.72
C PHE A 308 -14.67 3.47 -13.47
N SER A 309 -13.84 4.51 -13.55
CA SER A 309 -14.23 5.92 -13.39
C SER A 309 -14.49 6.61 -14.74
N THR A 310 -14.49 5.87 -15.85
CA THR A 310 -14.83 6.42 -17.15
C THR A 310 -16.35 6.51 -17.32
N GLN A 311 -16.80 7.49 -18.08
CA GLN A 311 -18.22 7.61 -18.42
C GLN A 311 -18.70 6.41 -19.24
N ASP A 312 -17.88 5.90 -20.16
CA ASP A 312 -18.27 4.79 -21.02
C ASP A 312 -18.48 3.51 -20.21
N TYR A 313 -17.60 3.22 -19.25
CA TYR A 313 -17.81 2.10 -18.33
C TYR A 313 -19.06 2.29 -17.45
N SER A 314 -19.26 3.49 -16.91
CA SER A 314 -20.41 3.79 -16.04
C SER A 314 -21.74 3.66 -16.79
N LYS A 315 -21.78 4.14 -18.05
CA LYS A 315 -22.92 4.00 -18.96
C LYS A 315 -23.16 2.55 -19.35
N ALA A 316 -22.09 1.77 -19.58
CA ALA A 316 -22.23 0.34 -19.86
C ALA A 316 -22.90 -0.38 -18.70
N LEU A 317 -22.47 -0.10 -17.45
CA LEU A 317 -23.00 -0.72 -16.25
C LEU A 317 -24.46 -0.35 -15.99
N SER A 318 -24.83 0.89 -16.29
CA SER A 318 -26.13 1.43 -15.91
C SER A 318 -26.57 2.59 -16.80
N ASN A 319 -27.85 2.59 -17.19
CA ASN A 319 -28.48 3.75 -17.84
C ASN A 319 -28.83 4.87 -16.84
N ARG A 320 -28.26 4.84 -15.64
CA ARG A 320 -28.51 5.81 -14.57
C ARG A 320 -27.67 7.06 -14.76
N ALA A 321 -28.10 8.15 -14.14
CA ALA A 321 -27.31 9.38 -14.11
C ALA A 321 -25.97 9.13 -13.39
N THR A 322 -24.90 9.70 -13.94
CA THR A 322 -23.58 9.71 -13.31
C THR A 322 -23.35 11.03 -12.61
N PHE A 323 -22.72 10.97 -11.44
CA PHE A 323 -22.14 12.10 -10.75
C PHE A 323 -20.67 12.19 -11.14
N ASP A 324 -20.34 13.08 -12.06
CA ASP A 324 -18.96 13.41 -12.39
C ASP A 324 -18.56 14.72 -11.69
N PHE A 325 -17.48 14.66 -10.93
CA PHE A 325 -16.97 15.80 -10.19
C PHE A 325 -15.46 15.92 -10.35
N THR A 326 -15.00 17.16 -10.49
CA THR A 326 -13.59 17.51 -10.55
C THR A 326 -13.40 18.83 -9.82
N PHE A 327 -12.45 18.86 -8.91
CA PHE A 327 -12.07 20.05 -8.17
C PHE A 327 -10.57 20.28 -8.33
N THR A 328 -10.19 21.48 -8.76
CA THR A 328 -8.79 21.86 -8.98
C THR A 328 -8.44 23.11 -8.21
N GLN A 329 -7.26 23.10 -7.58
CA GLN A 329 -6.70 24.27 -6.89
C GLN A 329 -5.18 24.14 -6.85
N ASP A 330 -4.44 25.15 -7.28
CA ASP A 330 -2.97 25.16 -7.27
C ASP A 330 -2.32 23.90 -7.89
N LYS A 331 -2.86 23.43 -9.03
CA LYS A 331 -2.46 22.19 -9.74
C LYS A 331 -2.76 20.88 -8.99
N LYS A 332 -3.35 20.95 -7.80
CA LYS A 332 -3.97 19.81 -7.13
C LYS A 332 -5.31 19.53 -7.78
N CYS A 333 -5.64 18.26 -7.94
CA CYS A 333 -6.87 17.79 -8.56
C CYS A 333 -7.47 16.68 -7.69
N PHE A 334 -8.78 16.72 -7.55
CA PHE A 334 -9.59 15.68 -6.97
C PHE A 334 -10.69 15.35 -7.98
N THR A 335 -10.90 14.07 -8.26
CA THR A 335 -11.97 13.61 -9.14
C THR A 335 -12.76 12.50 -8.49
N ASN A 336 -14.06 12.49 -8.75
CA ASN A 336 -14.97 11.43 -8.36
C ASN A 336 -15.95 11.16 -9.49
N THR A 337 -16.22 9.88 -9.75
CA THR A 337 -17.27 9.42 -10.65
C THR A 337 -18.11 8.40 -9.89
N ALA A 338 -19.38 8.70 -9.69
CA ALA A 338 -20.33 7.86 -8.97
C ALA A 338 -21.61 7.64 -9.78
N ILE A 339 -22.32 6.56 -9.51
CA ILE A 339 -23.65 6.26 -10.08
C ILE A 339 -24.69 6.78 -9.11
N ILE A 340 -25.60 7.62 -9.59
CA ILE A 340 -26.69 8.19 -8.80
C ILE A 340 -27.89 7.24 -8.87
N GLU A 341 -28.44 6.89 -7.71
CA GLU A 341 -29.61 6.04 -7.62
C GLU A 341 -30.73 6.68 -6.79
N PRO A 342 -31.99 6.69 -7.27
CA PRO A 342 -33.12 7.15 -6.49
C PRO A 342 -33.37 6.20 -5.33
N ILE A 343 -33.65 6.74 -4.14
CA ILE A 343 -34.05 5.98 -2.96
C ILE A 343 -35.58 5.89 -2.98
N ALA A 344 -36.10 4.66 -3.00
CA ALA A 344 -37.54 4.41 -3.15
C ALA A 344 -38.35 5.13 -2.07
N ASN A 345 -39.48 5.71 -2.48
CA ASN A 345 -40.46 6.37 -1.60
C ASN A 345 -39.90 7.53 -0.73
N SER A 346 -38.79 8.16 -1.14
CA SER A 346 -38.16 9.23 -0.35
C SER A 346 -38.03 10.58 -1.08
N GLY A 347 -38.04 10.58 -2.42
CA GLY A 347 -37.71 11.77 -3.21
C GLY A 347 -36.21 12.14 -3.21
N TYR A 348 -35.37 11.38 -2.51
CA TYR A 348 -33.93 11.59 -2.41
C TYR A 348 -33.14 10.56 -3.23
N TYR A 349 -31.85 10.82 -3.37
CA TYR A 349 -30.90 9.96 -4.06
C TYR A 349 -29.74 9.58 -3.13
N ASP A 350 -29.11 8.44 -3.38
CA ASP A 350 -27.74 8.20 -2.94
C ASP A 350 -26.85 7.97 -4.17
N MET A 351 -25.54 7.85 -3.94
CA MET A 351 -24.62 7.47 -5.01
C MET A 351 -23.59 6.46 -4.55
N SER A 352 -23.03 5.72 -5.51
CA SER A 352 -21.94 4.80 -5.22
C SER A 352 -20.90 4.75 -6.34
N SER A 353 -19.64 4.46 -5.99
CA SER A 353 -18.62 4.18 -7.00
C SER A 353 -19.08 3.05 -7.94
N PRO A 354 -18.91 3.18 -9.27
CA PRO A 354 -19.17 2.11 -10.22
C PRO A 354 -18.56 0.77 -9.79
N TYR A 355 -19.18 -0.33 -10.19
CA TYR A 355 -18.72 -1.68 -9.86
C TYR A 355 -17.27 -1.87 -10.30
N GLY A 356 -16.39 -2.23 -9.36
CA GLY A 356 -14.95 -2.30 -9.55
C GLY A 356 -14.21 -1.30 -8.65
N TYR A 357 -13.24 -0.58 -9.22
CA TYR A 357 -12.27 0.24 -8.48
C TYR A 357 -12.30 1.72 -8.93
N ALA A 358 -13.45 2.39 -8.82
CA ALA A 358 -13.59 3.77 -9.28
C ALA A 358 -13.12 4.80 -8.23
N GLY A 359 -13.82 4.88 -7.10
CA GLY A 359 -13.43 5.61 -5.88
C GLY A 359 -13.03 7.08 -6.06
N TYR A 360 -12.52 7.66 -4.97
CA TYR A 360 -11.92 8.99 -5.03
C TYR A 360 -10.49 8.90 -5.57
N MET A 361 -10.16 9.81 -6.48
CA MET A 361 -8.83 9.96 -7.05
C MET A 361 -8.30 11.36 -6.78
N SER A 362 -7.05 11.47 -6.34
CA SER A 362 -6.38 12.77 -6.19
C SER A 362 -4.90 12.66 -6.48
N ASN A 363 -4.30 13.75 -6.96
CA ASN A 363 -2.85 13.91 -7.08
C ASN A 363 -2.24 14.65 -5.86
N SER A 364 -2.99 14.83 -4.76
CA SER A 364 -2.52 15.53 -3.57
C SER A 364 -2.99 14.86 -2.27
N ASN A 365 -2.09 14.77 -1.28
CA ASN A 365 -2.41 14.37 0.10
C ASN A 365 -2.75 15.55 1.04
N HIS A 366 -2.65 16.79 0.54
CA HIS A 366 -2.82 17.98 1.36
C HIS A 366 -4.23 18.05 1.98
N GLN A 367 -4.31 17.86 3.30
CA GLN A 367 -5.59 17.72 4.01
C GLN A 367 -6.55 18.89 3.77
N ALA A 368 -6.06 20.13 3.81
CA ALA A 368 -6.93 21.29 3.56
C ALA A 368 -7.48 21.31 2.12
N PHE A 369 -6.73 20.81 1.14
CA PHE A 369 -7.21 20.74 -0.25
C PHE A 369 -8.29 19.66 -0.38
N LEU A 370 -8.06 18.47 0.18
CA LEU A 370 -9.03 17.38 0.15
C LEU A 370 -10.32 17.77 0.89
N HIS A 371 -10.20 18.44 2.04
CA HIS A 371 -11.34 18.98 2.77
C HIS A 371 -12.13 20.00 1.94
N LEU A 372 -11.46 20.94 1.26
CA LEU A 372 -12.12 21.90 0.36
C LEU A 372 -12.81 21.21 -0.82
N ALA A 373 -12.14 20.23 -1.44
CA ALA A 373 -12.68 19.45 -2.55
C ALA A 373 -13.94 18.68 -2.13
N LEU A 374 -13.92 18.00 -0.97
CA LEU A 374 -15.08 17.29 -0.44
C LEU A 374 -16.20 18.23 -0.01
N LYS A 375 -15.88 19.42 0.53
CA LYS A 375 -16.89 20.45 0.82
C LYS A 375 -17.58 20.93 -0.46
N ALA A 376 -16.83 21.15 -1.53
CA ALA A 376 -17.37 21.54 -2.84
C ALA A 376 -18.21 20.40 -3.47
N GLN A 377 -17.74 19.16 -3.38
CA GLN A 377 -18.51 17.98 -3.80
C GLN A 377 -19.82 17.87 -3.02
N ALA A 378 -19.76 18.01 -1.70
CA ALA A 378 -20.92 17.91 -0.82
C ALA A 378 -21.98 18.97 -1.12
N LYS A 379 -21.57 20.17 -1.53
CA LYS A 379 -22.50 21.19 -2.02
C LYS A 379 -23.22 20.70 -3.27
N LYS A 380 -22.48 20.28 -4.31
CA LYS A 380 -23.07 19.78 -5.56
C LYS A 380 -23.99 18.58 -5.34
N ALA A 381 -23.60 17.66 -4.46
CA ALA A 381 -24.40 16.48 -4.12
C ALA A 381 -25.73 16.87 -3.46
N ARG A 382 -25.72 17.79 -2.49
CA ARG A 382 -26.95 18.30 -1.85
C ARG A 382 -27.86 19.03 -2.83
N ASP A 383 -27.30 19.84 -3.72
CA ASP A 383 -28.06 20.56 -4.75
C ASP A 383 -28.81 19.59 -5.70
N LEU A 384 -28.34 18.35 -5.82
CA LEU A 384 -28.96 17.26 -6.59
C LEU A 384 -29.86 16.34 -5.74
N GLY A 385 -30.10 16.65 -4.46
CA GLY A 385 -30.89 15.82 -3.56
C GLY A 385 -30.20 14.51 -3.15
N ILE A 386 -28.87 14.42 -3.29
CA ILE A 386 -28.09 13.25 -2.89
C ILE A 386 -27.76 13.33 -1.40
N ILE A 387 -28.10 12.28 -0.64
CA ILE A 387 -27.98 12.29 0.83
C ILE A 387 -26.76 11.56 1.37
N ALA A 388 -26.22 10.59 0.63
CA ALA A 388 -25.07 9.80 1.04
C ALA A 388 -24.33 9.20 -0.17
N GLU A 389 -23.08 8.82 0.04
CA GLU A 389 -22.23 8.15 -0.94
C GLU A 389 -21.50 6.93 -0.36
N PHE A 390 -21.50 5.82 -1.10
CA PHE A 390 -20.66 4.65 -0.82
C PHE A 390 -19.47 4.54 -1.78
N ILE A 391 -18.25 4.44 -1.23
CA ILE A 391 -17.01 4.64 -1.98
C ILE A 391 -16.17 3.35 -1.99
N ARG A 392 -15.70 2.95 -3.17
CA ARG A 392 -14.74 1.84 -3.36
C ARG A 392 -13.41 2.37 -3.85
N PHE A 393 -12.39 2.36 -3.00
CA PHE A 393 -11.11 2.95 -3.35
C PHE A 393 -10.31 2.06 -4.30
N HIS A 394 -9.68 2.69 -5.29
CA HIS A 394 -8.77 1.99 -6.16
C HIS A 394 -7.51 1.53 -5.39
N PRO A 395 -7.05 0.27 -5.49
CA PRO A 395 -5.96 -0.27 -4.67
C PRO A 395 -4.59 0.37 -4.94
N PHE A 396 -4.44 0.98 -6.12
CA PHE A 396 -3.29 1.77 -6.51
C PHE A 396 -3.57 3.29 -6.51
N ALA A 397 -4.76 3.74 -6.08
CA ALA A 397 -5.00 5.17 -5.95
C ALA A 397 -4.06 5.77 -4.90
N PRO A 398 -3.22 6.75 -5.28
CA PRO A 398 -2.38 7.44 -4.33
C PRO A 398 -3.30 8.18 -3.34
N PHE A 399 -2.83 8.28 -2.09
CA PHE A 399 -3.49 9.06 -1.04
C PHE A 399 -4.85 8.56 -0.52
N THR A 400 -5.31 7.37 -0.90
CA THR A 400 -6.55 6.75 -0.39
C THR A 400 -6.74 6.90 1.13
N ARG A 401 -5.68 6.68 1.93
CA ARG A 401 -5.76 6.78 3.40
C ARG A 401 -5.95 8.20 3.94
N TYR A 402 -5.63 9.23 3.16
CA TYR A 402 -5.80 10.64 3.58
C TYR A 402 -7.26 11.09 3.55
N PHE A 403 -8.15 10.33 2.91
CA PHE A 403 -9.59 10.54 3.04
C PHE A 403 -10.16 10.00 4.36
N ALA A 404 -9.46 9.10 5.06
CA ALA A 404 -9.98 8.48 6.28
C ALA A 404 -10.52 9.46 7.34
N PRO A 405 -9.84 10.57 7.70
CA PRO A 405 -10.38 11.53 8.66
C PRO A 405 -11.47 12.44 8.10
N LEU A 406 -11.74 12.39 6.79
CA LEU A 406 -12.69 13.26 6.10
C LEU A 406 -14.01 12.56 5.72
N LEU A 407 -14.16 11.28 6.06
CA LEU A 407 -15.31 10.45 5.72
C LEU A 407 -16.02 9.99 6.99
N ASP A 408 -17.34 9.78 6.91
CA ASP A 408 -18.14 9.24 8.01
C ASP A 408 -17.74 7.83 8.40
N PHE A 409 -17.26 7.04 7.43
CA PHE A 409 -16.49 5.84 7.73
C PHE A 409 -15.44 5.58 6.66
N PHE A 410 -14.36 4.93 7.09
CA PHE A 410 -13.30 4.43 6.23
C PHE A 410 -12.75 3.16 6.86
N LYS A 411 -12.78 2.05 6.14
CA LYS A 411 -12.28 0.77 6.66
C LYS A 411 -11.64 -0.09 5.59
N LYS A 412 -10.68 -0.92 6.02
CA LYS A 412 -10.21 -2.05 5.23
C LYS A 412 -11.35 -3.06 5.15
N GLU A 413 -11.77 -3.41 3.93
CA GLU A 413 -12.82 -4.40 3.70
C GLU A 413 -12.23 -5.82 3.59
N ARG A 414 -11.18 -6.00 2.78
CA ARG A 414 -10.45 -7.27 2.62
C ARG A 414 -9.07 -7.05 1.99
N ASP A 415 -8.29 -8.12 1.88
CA ASP A 415 -7.13 -8.15 0.99
C ASP A 415 -7.54 -8.65 -0.40
N ILE A 416 -6.86 -8.14 -1.43
CA ILE A 416 -7.04 -8.53 -2.82
C ILE A 416 -5.73 -9.06 -3.40
N VAL A 417 -5.86 -9.93 -4.39
CA VAL A 417 -4.74 -10.60 -5.04
C VAL A 417 -4.14 -9.73 -6.13
N ILE A 418 -2.83 -9.47 -6.02
CA ILE A 418 -2.01 -8.74 -6.98
C ILE A 418 -0.97 -9.68 -7.59
N VAL A 419 -0.88 -9.64 -8.92
CA VAL A 419 0.02 -10.49 -9.71
C VAL A 419 0.94 -9.62 -10.54
N SER A 420 2.25 -9.83 -10.42
CA SER A 420 3.26 -9.20 -11.29
C SER A 420 3.17 -9.78 -12.69
N THR A 421 3.22 -8.92 -13.70
CA THR A 421 3.27 -9.33 -15.10
C THR A 421 4.66 -9.80 -15.50
N ASP A 422 5.70 -9.52 -14.70
CA ASP A 422 7.04 -10.08 -14.89
C ASP A 422 6.99 -11.60 -14.70
N SER A 423 7.22 -12.33 -15.80
CA SER A 423 7.12 -13.79 -15.84
C SER A 423 8.13 -14.46 -14.89
N ASN A 424 9.34 -13.93 -14.74
CA ASN A 424 10.36 -14.49 -13.85
C ASN A 424 9.93 -14.33 -12.38
N GLN A 425 9.46 -13.15 -12.00
CA GLN A 425 8.96 -12.90 -10.66
C GLN A 425 7.73 -13.78 -10.38
N ARG A 426 6.75 -13.78 -11.27
CA ARG A 426 5.50 -14.54 -11.11
C ARG A 426 5.74 -16.04 -10.96
N LEU A 427 6.55 -16.63 -11.84
CA LEU A 427 6.85 -18.07 -11.81
C LEU A 427 7.64 -18.50 -10.55
N ARG A 428 8.42 -17.61 -9.91
CA ARG A 428 9.08 -17.92 -8.63
C ARG A 428 8.10 -18.04 -7.47
N HIS A 429 6.98 -17.32 -7.51
CA HIS A 429 5.94 -17.36 -6.47
C HIS A 429 5.01 -18.58 -6.61
N TYR A 430 4.99 -19.24 -7.77
CA TYR A 430 4.11 -20.38 -7.98
C TYR A 430 4.62 -21.63 -7.28
N SER A 431 3.74 -22.27 -6.52
CA SER A 431 4.01 -23.60 -5.98
C SER A 431 4.29 -24.62 -7.11
N PRO A 432 5.12 -25.64 -6.88
CA PRO A 432 5.32 -26.72 -7.86
C PRO A 432 4.01 -27.33 -8.35
N ARG A 433 3.04 -27.52 -7.44
CA ARG A 433 1.70 -28.02 -7.75
C ARG A 433 0.94 -27.14 -8.75
N LEU A 434 1.02 -25.81 -8.60
CA LEU A 434 0.38 -24.88 -9.53
C LEU A 434 1.07 -24.96 -10.90
N LYS A 435 2.41 -24.99 -10.94
CA LYS A 435 3.18 -25.11 -12.20
C LYS A 435 2.79 -26.35 -12.98
N THR A 436 2.68 -27.50 -12.32
CA THR A 436 2.23 -28.76 -12.96
C THR A 436 0.81 -28.65 -13.50
N LYS A 437 -0.12 -28.06 -12.74
CA LYS A 437 -1.50 -27.85 -13.20
C LYS A 437 -1.56 -26.93 -14.43
N LEU A 438 -0.80 -25.84 -14.42
CA LEU A 438 -0.76 -24.89 -15.54
C LEU A 438 -0.10 -25.52 -16.77
N SER A 439 1.00 -26.25 -16.61
CA SER A 439 1.64 -26.98 -17.71
C SER A 439 0.66 -27.97 -18.37
N LYS A 440 -0.06 -28.78 -17.59
CA LYS A 440 -1.09 -29.69 -18.11
C LYS A 440 -2.22 -28.94 -18.82
N ALA A 441 -2.66 -27.82 -18.26
CA ALA A 441 -3.70 -26.97 -18.86
C ALA A 441 -3.22 -26.40 -20.22
N SER A 442 -2.02 -25.85 -20.28
CA SER A 442 -1.43 -25.28 -21.50
C SER A 442 -1.24 -26.32 -22.61
N SER A 443 -0.93 -27.57 -22.29
CA SER A 443 -0.78 -28.64 -23.30
C SER A 443 -2.11 -29.18 -23.82
N SER A 444 -3.23 -28.94 -23.13
CA SER A 444 -4.54 -29.51 -23.47
C SER A 444 -5.60 -28.48 -23.86
N LEU A 445 -5.37 -27.21 -23.57
CA LEU A 445 -6.31 -26.12 -23.83
C LEU A 445 -5.78 -25.18 -24.91
N LEU A 446 -6.66 -24.82 -25.84
CA LEU A 446 -6.43 -23.72 -26.76
C LEU A 446 -6.99 -22.43 -26.14
N ILE A 447 -6.13 -21.43 -25.93
CA ILE A 447 -6.53 -20.11 -25.43
C ILE A 447 -6.53 -19.11 -26.59
N ALA A 448 -7.63 -18.38 -26.75
CA ALA A 448 -7.74 -17.38 -27.81
C ALA A 448 -8.63 -16.19 -27.38
N PRO A 449 -8.42 -15.00 -27.96
CA PRO A 449 -9.41 -13.92 -27.90
C PRO A 449 -10.75 -14.38 -28.48
N SER A 450 -11.84 -13.95 -27.85
CA SER A 450 -13.20 -14.28 -28.29
C SER A 450 -14.03 -13.01 -28.46
N LYS A 451 -14.95 -13.05 -29.42
CA LYS A 451 -16.04 -12.07 -29.57
C LYS A 451 -17.41 -12.72 -29.41
N ASN A 452 -17.45 -14.00 -29.00
CA ASN A 452 -18.70 -14.76 -28.88
C ASN A 452 -19.45 -14.38 -27.59
N LEU A 453 -20.18 -13.27 -27.66
CA LEU A 453 -20.92 -12.74 -26.53
C LEU A 453 -22.02 -13.71 -26.04
N ASN A 454 -22.74 -14.35 -26.96
CA ASN A 454 -23.79 -15.30 -26.60
C ASN A 454 -23.23 -16.47 -25.78
N ALA A 455 -22.10 -17.05 -26.21
CA ALA A 455 -21.44 -18.11 -25.45
C ALA A 455 -21.01 -17.64 -24.06
N PHE A 456 -20.46 -16.43 -23.95
CA PHE A 456 -20.08 -15.86 -22.67
C PHE A 456 -21.27 -15.69 -21.74
N MET A 457 -22.36 -15.07 -22.22
CA MET A 457 -23.56 -14.83 -21.43
C MET A 457 -24.19 -16.13 -20.93
N THR A 458 -24.34 -17.13 -21.79
CA THR A 458 -24.87 -18.45 -21.39
C THR A 458 -23.99 -19.09 -20.32
N LEU A 459 -22.67 -19.09 -20.53
CA LEU A 459 -21.73 -19.70 -19.59
C LEU A 459 -21.67 -18.94 -18.25
N TYR A 460 -21.71 -17.62 -18.31
CA TYR A 460 -21.67 -16.73 -17.15
C TYR A 460 -22.94 -16.88 -16.30
N THR A 461 -24.13 -16.82 -16.91
CA THR A 461 -25.41 -17.03 -16.20
C THR A 461 -25.43 -18.39 -15.51
N SER A 462 -25.06 -19.47 -16.20
CA SER A 462 -24.99 -20.81 -15.59
C SER A 462 -23.97 -20.91 -14.45
N THR A 463 -22.89 -20.12 -14.50
CA THR A 463 -21.90 -20.01 -13.43
C THR A 463 -22.46 -19.28 -12.21
N MET A 464 -23.19 -18.19 -12.43
CA MET A 464 -23.83 -17.41 -11.35
C MET A 464 -24.91 -18.22 -10.64
N GLU A 465 -25.76 -18.91 -11.40
CA GLU A 465 -26.80 -19.81 -10.85
C GLU A 465 -26.19 -20.92 -10.00
N ARG A 466 -25.15 -21.59 -10.52
CA ARG A 466 -24.42 -22.65 -9.80
C ARG A 466 -23.81 -22.14 -8.50
N ASN A 467 -23.29 -20.92 -8.51
CA ASN A 467 -22.66 -20.30 -7.35
C ASN A 467 -23.67 -19.63 -6.39
N LYS A 468 -24.98 -19.69 -6.69
CA LYS A 468 -26.05 -19.01 -5.94
C LYS A 468 -25.73 -17.53 -5.72
N ALA A 469 -25.23 -16.87 -6.77
CA ALA A 469 -24.88 -15.46 -6.71
C ALA A 469 -26.11 -14.59 -6.44
N SER A 470 -25.91 -13.42 -5.84
CA SER A 470 -26.99 -12.45 -5.65
C SER A 470 -27.48 -11.90 -6.99
N ALA A 471 -28.71 -11.36 -7.02
CA ALA A 471 -29.31 -10.75 -8.21
C ALA A 471 -28.44 -9.65 -8.84
N PHE A 472 -27.55 -9.03 -8.06
CA PHE A 472 -26.57 -8.05 -8.52
C PHE A 472 -25.64 -8.58 -9.63
N TYR A 473 -25.29 -9.86 -9.59
CA TYR A 473 -24.38 -10.47 -10.57
C TYR A 473 -25.05 -10.84 -11.90
N PHE A 474 -26.38 -10.73 -12.00
CA PHE A 474 -27.14 -11.04 -13.20
C PHE A 474 -27.31 -9.77 -14.05
N PHE A 475 -26.26 -9.46 -14.82
CA PHE A 475 -26.24 -8.29 -15.69
C PHE A 475 -27.13 -8.46 -16.94
N LYS A 476 -27.62 -7.33 -17.47
CA LYS A 476 -28.42 -7.31 -18.71
C LYS A 476 -27.53 -7.54 -19.95
N PRO A 477 -28.07 -8.07 -21.06
CA PRO A 477 -27.32 -8.24 -22.32
C PRO A 477 -26.61 -6.96 -22.77
N SER A 478 -27.30 -5.81 -22.67
CA SER A 478 -26.78 -4.50 -23.05
C SER A 478 -25.50 -4.08 -22.30
N TYR A 479 -25.31 -4.57 -21.07
CA TYR A 479 -24.08 -4.31 -20.32
C TYR A 479 -22.89 -5.02 -20.95
N PHE A 480 -23.04 -6.30 -21.28
CA PHE A 480 -21.95 -7.05 -21.90
C PHE A 480 -21.62 -6.54 -23.30
N GLU A 481 -22.65 -6.15 -24.07
CA GLU A 481 -22.48 -5.50 -25.37
C GLU A 481 -21.65 -4.22 -25.23
N ALA A 482 -22.07 -3.29 -24.37
CA ALA A 482 -21.37 -2.03 -24.16
C ALA A 482 -19.95 -2.25 -23.61
N LEU A 483 -19.77 -3.21 -22.70
CA LEU A 483 -18.47 -3.54 -22.12
C LEU A 483 -17.47 -4.03 -23.18
N LEU A 484 -17.90 -4.88 -24.11
CA LEU A 484 -17.06 -5.40 -25.20
C LEU A 484 -16.75 -4.36 -26.29
N GLN A 485 -17.49 -3.25 -26.35
CA GLN A 485 -17.16 -2.12 -27.24
C GLN A 485 -16.04 -1.23 -26.69
N LEU A 486 -15.74 -1.31 -25.39
CA LEU A 486 -14.63 -0.54 -24.82
C LEU A 486 -13.30 -1.08 -25.37
N PRO A 487 -12.43 -0.21 -25.93
CA PRO A 487 -11.15 -0.65 -26.50
C PRO A 487 -10.19 -1.24 -25.46
N GLN A 488 -10.44 -0.97 -24.18
CA GLN A 488 -9.70 -1.51 -23.06
C GLN A 488 -10.22 -2.87 -22.56
N THR A 489 -11.23 -3.45 -23.20
CA THR A 489 -11.79 -4.75 -22.82
C THR A 489 -11.22 -5.87 -23.69
N LEU A 490 -10.92 -7.01 -23.07
CA LEU A 490 -10.53 -8.24 -23.73
C LEU A 490 -11.32 -9.41 -23.19
N MET A 491 -11.96 -10.16 -24.08
CA MET A 491 -12.55 -11.46 -23.73
C MET A 491 -11.64 -12.58 -24.24
N LEU A 492 -11.31 -13.52 -23.35
CA LEU A 492 -10.58 -14.73 -23.68
C LEU A 492 -11.47 -15.96 -23.47
N GLU A 493 -11.29 -16.96 -24.31
CA GLU A 493 -11.90 -18.28 -24.17
C GLU A 493 -10.84 -19.37 -24.10
N ALA A 494 -11.13 -20.42 -23.33
CA ALA A 494 -10.35 -21.64 -23.25
C ALA A 494 -11.15 -22.80 -23.85
N ARG A 495 -10.56 -23.52 -24.81
CA ARG A 495 -11.19 -24.68 -25.45
C ARG A 495 -10.47 -25.98 -25.14
N TYR A 496 -11.24 -27.01 -24.78
CA TYR A 496 -10.76 -28.39 -24.63
C TYR A 496 -11.47 -29.25 -25.67
N LYS A 497 -10.72 -29.92 -26.55
CA LYS A 497 -11.27 -30.75 -27.64
C LYS A 497 -12.36 -30.03 -28.46
N GLY A 498 -12.11 -28.77 -28.81
CA GLY A 498 -13.02 -27.90 -29.57
C GLY A 498 -14.14 -27.21 -28.77
N GLN A 499 -14.43 -27.66 -27.54
CA GLN A 499 -15.51 -27.15 -26.70
C GLN A 499 -15.03 -26.03 -25.77
N ILE A 500 -15.82 -24.96 -25.59
CA ILE A 500 -15.51 -23.88 -24.64
C ILE A 500 -15.67 -24.40 -23.21
N VAL A 501 -14.59 -24.35 -22.44
CA VAL A 501 -14.56 -24.82 -21.04
C VAL A 501 -14.39 -23.71 -20.01
N ALA A 502 -13.89 -22.55 -20.40
CA ALA A 502 -13.92 -21.33 -19.59
C ALA A 502 -13.88 -20.09 -20.48
N MET A 503 -14.41 -18.98 -19.97
CA MET A 503 -14.27 -17.67 -20.59
C MET A 503 -14.04 -16.60 -19.51
N GLY A 504 -13.30 -15.55 -19.84
CA GLY A 504 -13.02 -14.44 -18.94
C GLY A 504 -13.02 -13.11 -19.68
N ILE A 505 -13.59 -12.09 -19.04
CA ILE A 505 -13.48 -10.68 -19.46
C ILE A 505 -12.45 -10.01 -18.57
N PHE A 506 -11.48 -9.39 -19.22
CA PHE A 506 -10.39 -8.65 -18.61
C PHE A 506 -10.46 -7.20 -19.07
N LEU A 507 -10.19 -6.28 -18.16
CA LEU A 507 -10.14 -4.85 -18.44
C LEU A 507 -8.72 -4.35 -18.27
N PHE A 508 -8.38 -3.26 -18.95
CA PHE A 508 -7.06 -2.62 -18.83
C PHE A 508 -7.22 -1.11 -18.64
N ASP A 509 -6.29 -0.50 -17.92
CA ASP A 509 -6.04 0.94 -18.00
C ASP A 509 -4.55 1.19 -17.81
N SER A 510 -4.15 2.44 -17.61
CA SER A 510 -2.75 2.80 -17.41
C SER A 510 -2.16 2.30 -16.08
N LEU A 511 -2.99 1.90 -15.12
CA LEU A 511 -2.55 1.47 -13.79
C LEU A 511 -2.29 -0.04 -13.78
N CYS A 512 -3.25 -0.84 -14.27
CA CYS A 512 -3.13 -2.29 -14.26
C CYS A 512 -4.18 -3.00 -15.14
N GLY A 513 -4.01 -4.32 -15.28
CA GLY A 513 -5.06 -5.20 -15.79
C GLY A 513 -6.00 -5.66 -14.67
N TYR A 514 -7.28 -5.87 -14.98
CA TYR A 514 -8.29 -6.37 -14.04
C TYR A 514 -8.94 -7.64 -14.56
N TYR A 515 -8.98 -8.67 -13.72
CA TYR A 515 -9.93 -9.76 -13.91
C TYR A 515 -11.31 -9.27 -13.48
N HIS A 516 -12.20 -9.10 -14.47
CA HIS A 516 -13.48 -8.42 -14.26
C HIS A 516 -14.65 -9.38 -14.11
N LEU A 517 -14.78 -10.33 -15.05
CA LEU A 517 -15.81 -11.37 -15.01
C LEU A 517 -15.21 -12.68 -15.52
N GLY A 518 -15.65 -13.82 -14.99
CA GLY A 518 -15.30 -15.09 -15.58
C GLY A 518 -16.33 -16.17 -15.32
N ALA A 519 -16.28 -17.18 -16.18
CA ALA A 519 -17.25 -18.26 -16.20
C ALA A 519 -16.55 -19.57 -16.53
N ASN A 520 -16.97 -20.64 -15.85
CA ASN A 520 -16.42 -21.99 -16.04
C ASN A 520 -17.53 -22.95 -16.43
N ALA A 521 -17.27 -23.77 -17.45
CA ALA A 521 -18.13 -24.89 -17.79
C ALA A 521 -18.01 -25.98 -16.73
N ARG A 522 -19.10 -26.72 -16.50
CA ARG A 522 -19.11 -27.85 -15.55
C ARG A 522 -18.04 -28.89 -15.88
N GLN A 523 -17.81 -29.13 -17.16
CA GLN A 523 -16.76 -30.02 -17.67
C GLN A 523 -15.35 -29.60 -17.25
N SER A 524 -15.06 -28.30 -17.17
CA SER A 524 -13.77 -27.78 -16.67
C SER A 524 -13.53 -28.18 -15.22
N LEU A 525 -14.56 -28.05 -14.39
CA LEU A 525 -14.50 -28.34 -12.96
C LEU A 525 -14.38 -29.85 -12.70
N GLN A 526 -15.20 -30.66 -13.37
CA GLN A 526 -15.19 -32.12 -13.24
C GLN A 526 -13.89 -32.74 -13.78
N GLY A 527 -13.37 -32.21 -14.88
CA GLY A 527 -12.11 -32.65 -15.48
C GLY A 527 -10.86 -32.08 -14.80
N ASN A 528 -11.00 -31.20 -13.80
CA ASN A 528 -9.91 -30.48 -13.15
C ASN A 528 -8.94 -29.84 -14.17
N LEU A 529 -9.51 -29.25 -15.24
CA LEU A 529 -8.75 -28.74 -16.40
C LEU A 529 -7.95 -27.47 -16.08
N ASN A 530 -8.26 -26.81 -14.96
CA ASN A 530 -7.68 -25.54 -14.54
C ASN A 530 -7.79 -24.44 -15.63
N ALA A 531 -8.90 -24.45 -16.40
CA ALA A 531 -9.06 -23.60 -17.57
C ALA A 531 -9.01 -22.10 -17.24
N MET A 532 -9.62 -21.67 -16.12
CA MET A 532 -9.49 -20.28 -15.65
C MET A 532 -8.04 -19.91 -15.30
N GLY A 533 -7.27 -20.84 -14.74
CA GLY A 533 -5.85 -20.61 -14.48
C GLY A 533 -5.03 -20.40 -15.75
N ALA A 534 -5.34 -21.14 -16.83
CA ALA A 534 -4.74 -20.92 -18.14
C ALA A 534 -5.14 -19.56 -18.75
N LEU A 535 -6.40 -19.13 -18.56
CA LEU A 535 -6.83 -17.78 -18.95
C LEU A 535 -6.08 -16.69 -18.18
N PHE A 536 -5.81 -16.90 -16.88
CA PHE A 536 -5.01 -15.96 -16.09
C PHE A 536 -3.58 -15.84 -16.61
N GLU A 537 -2.90 -16.93 -16.95
CA GLU A 537 -1.56 -16.85 -17.57
C GLU A 537 -1.57 -16.05 -18.88
N ALA A 538 -2.53 -16.34 -19.77
CA ALA A 538 -2.67 -15.59 -21.02
C ALA A 538 -2.95 -14.10 -20.75
N PHE A 539 -3.81 -13.79 -19.78
CA PHE A 539 -4.08 -12.43 -19.35
C PHE A 539 -2.82 -11.71 -18.82
N PHE A 540 -1.99 -12.37 -18.01
CA PHE A 540 -0.75 -11.77 -17.49
C PHE A 540 0.27 -11.48 -18.58
N GLU A 541 0.44 -12.39 -19.54
CA GLU A 541 1.33 -12.16 -20.68
C GLU A 541 0.82 -11.05 -21.61
N ILE A 542 -0.51 -10.95 -21.81
CA ILE A 542 -1.10 -9.84 -22.57
C ILE A 542 -0.94 -8.51 -21.82
N ALA A 543 -1.13 -8.48 -20.50
CA ALA A 543 -0.89 -7.29 -19.70
C ALA A 543 0.58 -6.84 -19.77
N LYS A 544 1.52 -7.80 -19.71
CA LYS A 544 2.95 -7.56 -19.90
C LYS A 544 3.25 -6.95 -21.27
N ALA A 545 2.67 -7.51 -22.33
CA ALA A 545 2.82 -7.00 -23.70
C ALA A 545 2.24 -5.59 -23.88
N LYS A 546 1.29 -5.19 -23.04
CA LYS A 546 0.73 -3.83 -22.97
C LYS A 546 1.57 -2.87 -22.11
N GLY A 547 2.71 -3.30 -21.57
CA GLY A 547 3.58 -2.49 -20.71
C GLY A 547 3.08 -2.34 -19.27
N LEU A 548 2.07 -3.10 -18.85
CA LEU A 548 1.54 -3.03 -17.49
C LEU A 548 2.38 -3.91 -16.56
N SER A 549 2.63 -3.42 -15.35
CA SER A 549 3.44 -4.13 -14.34
C SER A 549 2.63 -5.08 -13.46
N TYR A 550 1.33 -4.85 -13.34
CA TYR A 550 0.48 -5.57 -12.39
C TYR A 550 -0.88 -5.93 -12.98
N CYS A 551 -1.43 -7.03 -12.47
CA CYS A 551 -2.81 -7.44 -12.65
C CYS A 551 -3.51 -7.64 -11.30
N ILE A 552 -4.79 -7.28 -11.23
CA ILE A 552 -5.66 -7.48 -10.08
C ILE A 552 -6.62 -8.64 -10.35
N LEU A 553 -6.54 -9.70 -9.55
CA LEU A 553 -7.53 -10.80 -9.58
C LEU A 553 -8.72 -10.54 -8.63
N GLY A 554 -8.65 -9.50 -7.81
CA GLY A 554 -9.65 -9.14 -6.81
C GLY A 554 -9.61 -10.00 -5.56
N GLY A 555 -10.69 -9.94 -4.77
CA GLY A 555 -10.86 -10.71 -3.54
C GLY A 555 -11.71 -11.97 -3.71
N GLY A 556 -12.01 -12.62 -2.58
CA GLY A 556 -13.01 -13.68 -2.48
C GLY A 556 -14.44 -13.15 -2.39
N ARG A 557 -15.41 -14.08 -2.26
CA ARG A 557 -16.84 -13.75 -2.06
C ARG A 557 -17.10 -13.22 -0.65
N SER A 558 -16.24 -13.52 0.31
CA SER A 558 -16.29 -12.97 1.65
C SER A 558 -14.97 -12.34 2.05
N ALA A 559 -14.96 -11.65 3.18
CA ALA A 559 -13.73 -11.22 3.84
C ALA A 559 -13.00 -12.38 4.55
N SER A 560 -13.54 -13.61 4.51
CA SER A 560 -12.92 -14.78 5.13
C SER A 560 -11.61 -15.12 4.41
N PRO A 561 -10.50 -15.34 5.15
CA PRO A 561 -9.27 -15.88 4.58
C PRO A 561 -9.46 -17.27 3.95
N GLU A 562 -10.48 -18.01 4.39
CA GLU A 562 -10.83 -19.37 3.91
C GLU A 562 -11.79 -19.37 2.72
N ASP A 563 -12.08 -18.20 2.14
CA ASP A 563 -12.93 -18.10 0.97
C ASP A 563 -12.31 -18.86 -0.22
N SER A 564 -13.00 -19.88 -0.72
CA SER A 564 -12.46 -20.76 -1.77
C SER A 564 -12.07 -20.01 -3.05
N LEU A 565 -12.77 -18.92 -3.39
CA LEU A 565 -12.45 -18.10 -4.56
C LEU A 565 -11.20 -17.24 -4.28
N PHE A 566 -11.07 -16.70 -3.07
CA PHE A 566 -9.84 -16.03 -2.65
C PHE A 566 -8.65 -16.97 -2.68
N LEU A 567 -8.78 -18.16 -2.08
CA LEU A 567 -7.72 -19.16 -2.02
C LEU A 567 -7.29 -19.62 -3.42
N PHE A 568 -8.24 -19.81 -4.35
CA PHE A 568 -7.93 -20.11 -5.75
C PHE A 568 -7.07 -19.01 -6.38
N LYS A 569 -7.50 -17.75 -6.31
CA LYS A 569 -6.76 -16.61 -6.88
C LYS A 569 -5.41 -16.39 -6.19
N LYS A 570 -5.34 -16.60 -4.87
CA LYS A 570 -4.13 -16.41 -4.05
C LYS A 570 -2.98 -17.30 -4.49
N GLN A 571 -3.24 -18.44 -5.14
CA GLN A 571 -2.20 -19.30 -5.71
C GLN A 571 -1.33 -18.58 -6.76
N PHE A 572 -1.88 -17.55 -7.41
CA PHE A 572 -1.19 -16.73 -8.41
C PHE A 572 -0.54 -15.46 -7.81
N ALA A 573 -0.74 -15.20 -6.51
CA ALA A 573 -0.37 -13.92 -5.90
C ALA A 573 1.14 -13.73 -5.84
N THR A 574 1.59 -12.57 -6.32
CA THR A 574 2.94 -12.05 -6.04
C THR A 574 2.94 -11.10 -4.84
N ALA A 575 1.79 -10.46 -4.58
CA ALA A 575 1.54 -9.62 -3.42
C ALA A 575 0.06 -9.64 -3.05
N LEU A 576 -0.24 -9.22 -1.82
CA LEU A 576 -1.58 -8.91 -1.37
C LEU A 576 -1.66 -7.41 -1.08
N LYS A 577 -2.76 -6.75 -1.46
CA LYS A 577 -3.03 -5.35 -1.13
C LYS A 577 -4.35 -5.20 -0.36
N PRO A 578 -4.42 -4.29 0.62
CA PRO A 578 -5.68 -3.97 1.27
C PRO A 578 -6.62 -3.21 0.33
N PHE A 579 -7.87 -3.64 0.25
CA PHE A 579 -8.97 -2.94 -0.40
C PHE A 579 -9.77 -2.17 0.64
N TYR A 580 -9.95 -0.87 0.40
CA TYR A 580 -10.62 0.05 1.31
C TYR A 580 -11.99 0.45 0.74
N ILE A 581 -12.94 0.61 1.66
CA ILE A 581 -14.23 1.23 1.38
C ILE A 581 -14.46 2.38 2.36
N GLY A 582 -15.31 3.32 1.97
CA GLY A 582 -15.73 4.40 2.84
C GLY A 582 -17.10 4.92 2.47
N GLY A 583 -17.55 5.93 3.19
CA GLY A 583 -18.77 6.64 2.83
C GLY A 583 -18.86 8.01 3.44
N TYR A 584 -19.64 8.85 2.78
CA TYR A 584 -19.82 10.25 3.10
C TYR A 584 -21.32 10.54 3.18
N ILE A 585 -21.78 11.17 4.25
CA ILE A 585 -23.17 11.55 4.48
C ILE A 585 -23.30 13.04 4.16
N TYR A 586 -24.03 13.36 3.09
CA TYR A 586 -24.26 14.74 2.66
C TYR A 586 -25.37 15.43 3.45
N ASN A 587 -26.35 14.65 3.93
CA ASN A 587 -27.51 15.13 4.70
C ASN A 587 -27.82 14.16 5.85
N HIS A 588 -27.25 14.43 7.03
CA HIS A 588 -27.41 13.58 8.21
C HIS A 588 -28.87 13.43 8.69
N PRO A 589 -29.69 14.49 8.80
CA PRO A 589 -31.09 14.34 9.21
C PRO A 589 -31.87 13.33 8.37
N ILE A 590 -31.84 13.47 7.05
CA ILE A 590 -32.58 12.57 6.14
C ILE A 590 -31.98 11.17 6.13
N TYR A 591 -30.64 11.07 6.09
CA TYR A 591 -29.96 9.77 6.16
C TYR A 591 -30.35 8.99 7.42
N ASN A 592 -30.35 9.64 8.59
CA ASN A 592 -30.72 9.01 9.86
C ASN A 592 -32.21 8.62 9.91
N GLN A 593 -33.10 9.46 9.37
CA GLN A 593 -34.53 9.16 9.27
C GLN A 593 -34.78 7.90 8.43
N LEU A 594 -34.16 7.80 7.24
CA LEU A 594 -34.28 6.64 6.37
C LEU A 594 -33.59 5.40 6.96
N LYS A 595 -32.48 5.59 7.66
CA LYS A 595 -31.77 4.49 8.34
C LYS A 595 -32.60 3.90 9.48
N ALA A 596 -33.31 4.72 10.26
CA ALA A 596 -34.13 4.28 11.38
C ALA A 596 -35.32 3.43 10.95
N SER A 597 -35.87 3.64 9.74
CA SER A 597 -36.93 2.79 9.19
C SER A 597 -36.41 1.43 8.69
N ALA A 598 -35.09 1.26 8.57
CA ALA A 598 -34.43 0.02 8.17
C ALA A 598 -34.05 -0.85 9.38
N GLN A 599 -34.99 -1.68 9.82
CA GLN A 599 -34.76 -2.60 10.93
C GLN A 599 -33.63 -3.62 10.60
N HIS A 600 -32.72 -3.81 11.55
CA HIS A 600 -31.75 -4.92 11.63
C HIS A 600 -30.60 -5.05 10.59
N SER A 601 -30.20 -3.99 9.88
CA SER A 601 -29.04 -4.04 8.96
C SER A 601 -27.86 -3.16 9.41
N SER A 602 -26.65 -3.74 9.49
CA SER A 602 -25.39 -3.06 9.83
C SER A 602 -24.70 -2.38 8.63
N LEU A 603 -25.35 -2.35 7.47
CA LEU A 603 -24.80 -1.76 6.25
C LEU A 603 -24.86 -0.23 6.28
N PHE A 604 -23.94 0.42 5.56
CA PHE A 604 -23.91 1.88 5.47
C PHE A 604 -25.16 2.44 4.78
N LEU A 605 -25.65 1.82 3.71
CA LEU A 605 -26.90 2.19 3.04
C LEU A 605 -28.03 1.22 3.44
N SER A 606 -28.25 1.02 4.74
CA SER A 606 -29.18 -0.01 5.25
C SER A 606 -30.63 0.17 4.77
N TYR A 607 -31.08 1.40 4.48
CA TYR A 607 -32.40 1.67 3.91
C TYR A 607 -32.62 1.04 2.52
N ARG A 608 -31.54 0.68 1.82
CA ARG A 608 -31.62 -0.11 0.58
C ARG A 608 -32.03 -1.57 0.83
N ALA A 609 -31.84 -2.10 2.05
CA ALA A 609 -32.21 -3.47 2.38
C ALA A 609 -33.73 -3.65 2.46
N ASN A 610 -34.47 -2.63 2.92
CA ASN A 610 -35.93 -2.63 2.95
C ASN A 610 -36.55 -2.65 1.54
N GLU A 611 -35.90 -2.05 0.54
CA GLU A 611 -36.37 -2.10 -0.85
C GLU A 611 -36.39 -3.53 -1.42
N VAL A 612 -35.47 -4.39 -0.97
CA VAL A 612 -35.42 -5.80 -1.38
C VAL A 612 -36.59 -6.58 -0.78
N ALA A 613 -36.88 -6.37 0.50
CA ALA A 613 -37.98 -7.01 1.20
C ALA A 613 -39.36 -6.57 0.67
N LEU A 614 -39.54 -5.26 0.43
CA LEU A 614 -40.79 -4.69 -0.10
C LEU A 614 -41.09 -5.12 -1.53
N LYS A 615 -40.08 -5.36 -2.37
CA LYS A 615 -40.25 -5.91 -3.73
C LYS A 615 -40.57 -7.40 -3.74
N GLN A 616 -40.09 -8.15 -2.74
CA GLN A 616 -40.43 -9.57 -2.59
C GLN A 616 -41.89 -9.76 -2.12
N THR A 617 -42.40 -8.91 -1.23
CA THR A 617 -43.79 -8.98 -0.76
C THR A 617 -44.82 -8.47 -1.78
N SER A 618 -44.49 -7.44 -2.58
CA SER A 618 -45.38 -6.95 -3.64
C SER A 618 -45.50 -7.91 -4.83
N ASN A 619 -44.46 -8.70 -5.13
CA ASN A 619 -44.58 -9.81 -6.09
C ASN A 619 -45.52 -10.93 -5.59
N HIS A 620 -45.54 -11.21 -4.28
CA HIS A 620 -46.47 -12.20 -3.72
C HIS A 620 -47.93 -11.73 -3.69
N ALA A 621 -48.19 -10.43 -3.49
CA ALA A 621 -49.54 -9.85 -3.51
C ALA A 621 -50.16 -9.76 -4.92
N LEU A 622 -49.33 -9.64 -5.97
CA LEU A 622 -49.75 -9.70 -7.37
C LEU A 622 -50.04 -11.15 -7.83
N GLU A 623 -49.38 -12.15 -7.24
CA GLU A 623 -49.70 -13.57 -7.50
C GLU A 623 -50.98 -14.04 -6.77
N SER A 624 -51.38 -13.42 -5.67
CA SER A 624 -52.60 -13.79 -4.94
C SER A 624 -53.89 -13.17 -5.50
N SER A 625 -53.80 -12.22 -6.44
CA SER A 625 -54.95 -11.46 -6.97
C SER A 625 -55.38 -11.87 -8.40
N LEU A 626 -54.77 -12.91 -8.99
CA LEU A 626 -55.19 -13.51 -10.26
C LEU A 626 -55.60 -14.98 -10.06
N LYS A 627 -56.82 -15.18 -9.55
CA LYS A 627 -57.59 -16.42 -9.77
C LYS A 627 -58.96 -16.07 -10.32
N PRO A 628 -59.27 -16.35 -11.60
CA PRO A 628 -60.64 -16.60 -12.00
C PRO A 628 -60.95 -18.08 -11.74
N ALA A 629 -62.04 -18.30 -11.02
CA ALA A 629 -62.74 -19.57 -11.00
C ALA A 629 -63.22 -19.90 -12.42
N LEU A 630 -63.05 -21.14 -12.89
CA LEU A 630 -63.94 -21.82 -13.84
C LEU A 630 -63.62 -23.33 -13.88
N LYS A 631 -64.69 -24.13 -13.79
CA LYS A 631 -64.74 -25.60 -13.77
C LYS A 631 -64.53 -26.22 -15.17
N PRO A 632 -64.25 -27.54 -15.27
CA PRO A 632 -63.84 -28.20 -16.51
C PRO A 632 -65.03 -28.75 -17.30
N THR A 633 -64.98 -28.66 -18.63
CA THR A 633 -65.78 -29.50 -19.52
C THR A 633 -64.96 -29.94 -20.74
N GLY A 634 -64.71 -31.24 -20.82
CA GLY A 634 -64.86 -32.07 -22.02
C GLY A 634 -63.88 -31.91 -23.19
N GLY A 635 -63.23 -33.03 -23.54
CA GLY A 635 -63.17 -33.47 -24.94
C GLY A 635 -61.80 -33.52 -25.63
N GLY A 636 -61.17 -34.71 -25.59
CA GLY A 636 -60.65 -35.43 -26.76
C GLY A 636 -59.49 -34.88 -27.60
N GLY A 637 -58.41 -35.68 -27.71
CA GLY A 637 -57.80 -35.98 -29.02
C GLY A 637 -56.39 -35.45 -29.34
N ARG A 638 -55.40 -36.33 -29.11
CA ARG A 638 -54.19 -36.66 -29.92
C ARG A 638 -53.22 -35.57 -30.46
N THR A 639 -51.94 -35.86 -30.18
CA THR A 639 -50.68 -35.73 -30.97
C THR A 639 -49.92 -34.38 -31.08
N TYR A 640 -48.64 -34.44 -30.64
CA TYR A 640 -47.48 -33.54 -30.80
C TYR A 640 -47.10 -33.26 -32.27
N PRO A 641 -46.09 -32.39 -32.65
CA PRO A 641 -45.16 -31.55 -31.87
C PRO A 641 -44.95 -30.09 -32.42
N TYR A 642 -44.03 -29.37 -31.75
CA TYR A 642 -43.17 -28.24 -32.22
C TYR A 642 -43.50 -26.77 -31.90
N TYR A 643 -42.45 -26.12 -31.35
CA TYR A 643 -42.11 -24.70 -31.22
C TYR A 643 -43.16 -23.71 -30.65
N SER A 644 -42.85 -23.15 -29.47
CA SER A 644 -43.26 -21.77 -29.16
C SER A 644 -42.22 -21.04 -28.29
N SER A 645 -41.57 -20.07 -28.95
CA SER A 645 -41.36 -18.70 -28.47
C SER A 645 -41.40 -18.46 -26.95
N THR A 646 -40.22 -18.41 -26.33
CA THR A 646 -40.09 -17.75 -25.03
C THR A 646 -40.22 -16.25 -25.21
N ARG A 647 -41.39 -15.75 -24.81
CA ARG A 647 -41.76 -14.34 -24.71
C ARG A 647 -40.72 -13.58 -23.87
N TYR A 648 -40.09 -12.58 -24.48
CA TYR A 648 -39.37 -11.52 -23.78
C TYR A 648 -40.38 -10.70 -22.96
N ASN A 649 -40.40 -10.90 -21.65
CA ASN A 649 -41.10 -10.00 -20.74
C ASN A 649 -40.23 -8.76 -20.49
N LYS A 650 -40.67 -7.60 -21.01
CA LYS A 650 -40.15 -6.28 -20.64
C LYS A 650 -40.49 -6.02 -19.17
N GLN A 651 -39.56 -6.26 -18.26
CA GLN A 651 -39.63 -5.75 -16.89
C GLN A 651 -38.39 -4.92 -16.56
N SER A 652 -38.64 -3.68 -16.16
CA SER A 652 -37.68 -2.69 -15.67
C SER A 652 -37.11 -3.16 -14.32
N LEU A 653 -36.10 -4.03 -14.38
CA LEU A 653 -35.40 -4.52 -13.20
C LEU A 653 -34.51 -3.41 -12.61
N ILE A 654 -34.87 -2.98 -11.39
CA ILE A 654 -34.19 -2.00 -10.53
C ILE A 654 -33.35 -2.78 -9.51
N PHE A 655 -32.03 -2.71 -9.64
CA PHE A 655 -31.04 -3.41 -8.80
C PHE A 655 -30.86 -2.71 -7.43
N PRO A 656 -30.80 -3.44 -6.30
CA PRO A 656 -30.50 -2.86 -4.99
C PRO A 656 -29.02 -3.05 -4.61
N LEU A 657 -28.34 -1.93 -4.29
CA LEU A 657 -26.97 -1.83 -3.76
C LEU A 657 -26.82 -2.37 -2.30
N SER A 658 -27.87 -2.96 -1.72
CA SER A 658 -27.90 -3.35 -0.30
C SER A 658 -27.22 -4.68 0.04
N GLN A 659 -26.60 -5.38 -0.92
CA GLN A 659 -25.88 -6.64 -0.66
C GLN A 659 -24.38 -6.54 -0.91
N GLU A 660 -23.86 -5.31 -0.99
CA GLU A 660 -22.47 -5.04 -1.33
C GLU A 660 -21.51 -5.31 -0.17
N ARG A 661 -21.27 -6.59 0.15
CA ARG A 661 -20.03 -6.98 0.83
C ARG A 661 -18.88 -6.95 -0.18
N GLY A 662 -18.47 -5.80 -0.72
CA GLY A 662 -17.20 -5.63 -1.47
C GLY A 662 -16.78 -6.77 -2.43
N GLN A 663 -17.72 -7.49 -3.03
CA GLN A 663 -17.45 -8.69 -3.82
C GLN A 663 -17.16 -8.24 -5.26
N MET A 664 -15.98 -8.57 -5.79
CA MET A 664 -15.50 -8.04 -7.09
C MET A 664 -15.42 -9.09 -8.21
N CYS A 665 -15.86 -10.32 -7.94
CA CYS A 665 -15.99 -11.40 -8.93
C CYS A 665 -16.67 -12.62 -8.29
N VAL A 666 -17.47 -13.34 -9.06
CA VAL A 666 -17.95 -14.69 -8.75
C VAL A 666 -17.57 -15.56 -9.96
N SER A 667 -16.85 -16.66 -9.78
CA SER A 667 -16.36 -17.51 -10.89
C SER A 667 -16.52 -18.99 -10.63
#